data_AF-A0A4S2KAP8-F1
#
_entry.id   AF-A0A4S2KAP8-F1
#
_cell.length_a   1.000
_cell.length_b   1.000
_cell.length_c   1.000
_cell.angle_alpha   90.00
_cell.angle_beta   90.00
_cell.angle_gamma   90.00
#
_symmetry.space_group_name_H-M   'P 1'
#
loop_
_entity.id
_entity.type
_entity.pdbx_description
1 polymer ?
#
loop_
_entity_poly.entity_id
_entity_poly.type
_entity_poly.pdbx_seq_one_letter_code
_entity_poly.pdbx_strand_id
1 'polypeptide(L)'
;MDICAMFEKLDAQESCRDRSPPKMKSKEAVREKMHVIKRNGRKENVHFNKITSRITKQCYNLDTKYVDPAAVALQVIRGLYSGVTTVILDNLAAETAATMATNHPDYAILAARIDVSNLHKETKKCFSEVMHDLYYAKNPITNEHIPIISEHYYNIIKNNAERLDSAIIYDRDFSYNYIGFKTLERSYLLKINGKIVERPQHMLMRVAVGIHENDVDKAIETYNYLSERYFTHASPTLFNSCTNNQQMSSCFLLTLEDDSIKGIYSMLKKCSLISKYAGGIGLNVHCIRAKSAEDTNTTNGLISVLKLYNEIAIYVDQGGNKRPGAFAIYLEPWHADIFDFLELKRNIGDGNMRARDLFYGLWIPDLFMKRVYNDEMWSLMCPYESPGLADVWGDKFEDVYTRYEKEGRYRKQVQARAVWLAILRSQVETGTPYMLYKDHCNRKSNHQHVGTIKCSNLCTEVLQYSGPGEVAVCNLASIAVNMFVNTDTKTFDFDKLKTVTKIVTRNLDKVIDVNFYPIQETRTSNQKHRPIGIGIQGLADAFLLMRYPFESKEAKELNIKIFETLYYGALEASCELAAEKGTYETYQGSPVSKGILQYDMWNVKPTDLWNWDELKAKIAKHGVRNSLLIAPMPTASTAQILGNNESIEPYTSNIYVRRVLSGEFVIVNPHLLRDLTDRGLWDEAMQNEILANFGSVQNIERIPDDLKALYKTVWEIPQKVILEMAADRGAFIDQSQSLNVHIGDPTTEKLTSMHFFGWEKGLKTGMYYLRTKPAANPIQFTVDKSKLQSRDSSTSNGSTSAIDSTINSSVNNTINSPINSTPIKSPNKSVNDNDAEKRKQLSQQASKNLETMLACSRKNGDACTACSS
;
A
#
# COMPACT_ATOMS: atom_id res chain seq x y z
N MET A 1 -42.48 -16.39 -23.83
CA MET A 1 -43.80 -15.73 -23.87
C MET A 1 -43.54 -14.25 -23.84
N ASP A 2 -44.09 -13.60 -24.85
CA ASP A 2 -43.58 -12.38 -25.48
C ASP A 2 -43.81 -11.09 -24.72
N ILE A 3 -42.83 -10.21 -24.89
CA ILE A 3 -42.86 -8.78 -24.67
C ILE A 3 -43.60 -8.17 -25.87
N CYS A 4 -44.92 -7.98 -25.76
CA CYS A 4 -45.72 -7.28 -26.78
C CYS A 4 -47.08 -6.84 -26.24
N ALA A 5 -47.12 -5.83 -25.34
CA ALA A 5 -48.35 -5.07 -25.05
C ALA A 5 -48.07 -3.86 -24.13
N MET A 6 -47.33 -2.84 -24.59
CA MET A 6 -47.32 -1.52 -23.93
C MET A 6 -47.10 -0.36 -24.92
N PHE A 7 -47.67 -0.49 -26.12
CA PHE A 7 -47.84 0.61 -27.06
C PHE A 7 -49.24 0.52 -27.65
N GLU A 8 -50.18 1.28 -27.09
CA GLU A 8 -51.37 1.82 -27.77
C GLU A 8 -52.23 2.58 -26.76
N LYS A 9 -52.18 3.91 -26.83
CA LYS A 9 -53.29 4.87 -26.70
C LYS A 9 -52.75 6.29 -26.55
N LEU A 10 -52.27 6.81 -27.68
CA LEU A 10 -52.35 8.22 -28.03
C LEU A 10 -53.55 8.35 -28.96
N ASP A 11 -54.56 9.11 -28.55
CA ASP A 11 -55.29 10.09 -29.38
C ASP A 11 -56.65 10.42 -28.75
N ALA A 12 -56.78 11.69 -28.32
CA ALA A 12 -57.98 12.51 -28.46
C ALA A 12 -57.71 13.89 -27.81
N GLN A 13 -57.25 14.83 -28.63
CA GLN A 13 -57.48 16.26 -28.38
C GLN A 13 -58.94 16.57 -28.73
N GLU A 14 -59.68 17.26 -27.85
CA GLU A 14 -60.56 18.37 -28.26
C GLU A 14 -61.18 19.15 -27.09
N SER A 15 -61.36 20.45 -27.35
CA SER A 15 -62.10 21.49 -26.60
C SER A 15 -61.39 22.24 -25.47
N CYS A 16 -60.61 23.25 -25.88
CA CYS A 16 -60.48 24.50 -25.15
C CYS A 16 -61.66 25.42 -25.50
N ARG A 17 -62.45 25.84 -24.52
CA ARG A 17 -63.02 27.20 -24.43
C ARG A 17 -63.66 27.43 -23.06
N ASP A 18 -63.37 28.62 -22.54
CA ASP A 18 -64.01 29.30 -21.42
C ASP A 18 -63.77 28.81 -19.98
N ARG A 19 -62.86 29.49 -19.29
CA ARG A 19 -63.04 29.97 -17.90
C ARG A 19 -61.94 30.98 -17.56
N SER A 20 -62.38 32.15 -17.11
CA SER A 20 -61.59 33.29 -16.65
C SER A 20 -60.56 32.93 -15.56
N PRO A 21 -59.42 33.66 -15.48
CA PRO A 21 -58.39 33.36 -14.50
C PRO A 21 -58.88 33.70 -13.08
N PRO A 22 -58.62 32.84 -12.07
CA PRO A 22 -58.90 33.19 -10.68
C PRO A 22 -57.90 34.27 -10.26
N LYS A 23 -58.42 35.35 -9.66
CA LYS A 23 -57.62 36.40 -9.02
C LYS A 23 -56.64 35.78 -8.02
N MET A 24 -55.34 35.80 -8.35
CA MET A 24 -54.26 35.56 -7.39
C MET A 24 -54.34 36.62 -6.30
N LYS A 25 -54.82 36.24 -5.12
CA LYS A 25 -54.55 36.99 -3.89
C LYS A 25 -53.03 36.95 -3.67
N SER A 26 -52.40 38.10 -3.64
CA SER A 26 -51.02 38.29 -3.18
C SER A 26 -50.91 37.80 -1.73
N LYS A 27 -50.53 36.53 -1.53
CA LYS A 27 -49.90 36.13 -0.28
C LYS A 27 -48.51 36.75 -0.31
N GLU A 28 -48.28 37.73 0.55
CA GLU A 28 -46.92 38.09 0.96
C GLU A 28 -46.19 36.80 1.32
N ALA A 29 -45.21 36.41 0.51
CA ALA A 29 -44.29 35.35 0.88
C ALA A 29 -43.45 35.90 2.03
N VAL A 30 -43.85 35.59 3.26
CA VAL A 30 -43.01 35.78 4.44
C VAL A 30 -41.67 35.11 4.12
N ARG A 31 -40.59 35.88 4.00
CA ARG A 31 -39.22 35.35 3.92
C ARG A 31 -38.98 34.57 5.21
N GLU A 32 -39.19 33.26 5.18
CA GLU A 32 -38.85 32.39 6.31
C GLU A 32 -37.37 32.57 6.64
N LYS A 33 -37.08 32.92 7.90
CA LYS A 33 -35.70 33.02 8.38
C LYS A 33 -35.04 31.65 8.28
N MET A 34 -33.83 31.61 7.72
CA MET A 34 -33.05 30.38 7.59
C MET A 34 -32.79 29.78 8.99
N HIS A 35 -33.13 28.50 9.15
CA HIS A 35 -32.99 27.78 10.42
C HIS A 35 -32.27 26.45 10.23
N VAL A 36 -31.66 25.95 11.29
CA VAL A 36 -31.03 24.63 11.39
C VAL A 36 -31.80 23.75 12.39
N ILE A 37 -31.74 22.45 12.19
CA ILE A 37 -32.30 21.46 13.11
C ILE A 37 -31.18 20.94 14.02
N LYS A 38 -31.28 21.22 15.32
CA LYS A 38 -30.36 20.70 16.34
C LYS A 38 -30.47 19.18 16.46
N ARG A 39 -29.43 18.55 17.01
CA ARG A 39 -29.41 17.11 17.34
C ARG A 39 -30.60 16.65 18.19
N ASN A 40 -31.15 17.53 19.03
CA ASN A 40 -32.35 17.26 19.84
C ASN A 40 -33.67 17.62 19.14
N GLY A 41 -33.66 17.82 17.81
CA GLY A 41 -34.84 18.14 17.00
C GLY A 41 -35.29 19.60 17.05
N ARG A 42 -34.73 20.45 17.93
CA ARG A 42 -35.14 21.86 18.04
C ARG A 42 -34.67 22.68 16.83
N LYS A 43 -35.55 23.54 16.31
CA LYS A 43 -35.19 24.54 15.29
C LYS A 43 -34.45 25.72 15.94
N GLU A 44 -33.39 26.18 15.31
CA GLU A 44 -32.67 27.40 15.71
C GLU A 44 -32.31 28.22 14.48
N ASN A 45 -32.37 29.55 14.58
CA ASN A 45 -31.97 30.44 13.50
C ASN A 45 -30.47 30.31 13.20
N VAL A 46 -30.09 30.41 11.93
CA VAL A 46 -28.67 30.45 11.53
C VAL A 46 -28.06 31.77 11.99
N HIS A 47 -26.99 31.67 12.78
CA HIS A 47 -26.23 32.83 13.26
C HIS A 47 -24.75 32.68 12.88
N PHE A 48 -24.25 33.59 12.04
CA PHE A 48 -22.85 33.62 11.61
C PHE A 48 -21.86 33.61 12.79
N ASN A 49 -22.12 34.43 13.81
CA ASN A 49 -21.26 34.51 15.00
C ASN A 49 -21.20 33.18 15.77
N LYS A 50 -22.29 32.39 15.81
CA LYS A 50 -22.31 31.08 16.49
C LYS A 50 -21.49 30.03 15.72
N ILE A 51 -21.60 30.01 14.39
CA ILE A 51 -20.82 29.11 13.53
C ILE A 51 -19.33 29.46 13.65
N THR A 52 -18.99 30.74 13.47
CA THR A 52 -17.62 31.23 13.57
C THR A 52 -17.01 30.95 14.94
N SER A 53 -17.73 31.24 16.04
CA SER A 53 -17.27 30.95 17.40
C SER A 53 -16.98 29.46 17.61
N ARG A 54 -17.79 28.57 17.02
CA ARG A 54 -17.57 27.13 17.10
C ARG A 54 -16.29 26.71 16.38
N ILE A 55 -16.06 27.21 15.16
CA ILE A 55 -14.84 26.91 14.38
C ILE A 55 -13.61 27.47 15.10
N THR A 56 -13.71 28.70 15.63
CA THR A 56 -12.63 29.37 16.37
C THR A 56 -12.17 28.54 17.57
N LYS A 57 -13.09 27.89 18.29
CA LYS A 57 -12.74 26.99 19.42
C LYS A 57 -11.88 25.78 19.00
N GLN A 58 -11.88 25.41 17.72
CA GLN A 58 -11.07 24.32 17.18
C GLN A 58 -9.69 24.79 16.66
N CYS A 59 -9.41 26.10 16.69
CA CYS A 59 -8.19 26.69 16.12
C CYS A 59 -7.03 26.84 17.11
N TYR A 60 -7.07 26.18 18.28
CA TYR A 60 -5.99 26.26 19.26
C TYR A 60 -4.66 25.71 18.69
N ASN A 61 -3.55 26.40 18.94
CA ASN A 61 -2.22 26.04 18.44
C ASN A 61 -2.15 25.84 16.90
N LEU A 62 -3.03 26.50 16.14
CA LEU A 62 -2.91 26.62 14.68
C LEU A 62 -2.40 28.01 14.33
N ASP A 63 -1.77 28.16 13.17
CA ASP A 63 -1.30 29.47 12.73
C ASP A 63 -2.46 30.42 12.38
N THR A 64 -2.79 31.30 13.31
CA THR A 64 -3.87 32.30 13.19
C THR A 64 -3.60 33.36 12.12
N LYS A 65 -2.38 33.49 11.60
CA LYS A 65 -2.06 34.40 10.49
C LYS A 65 -2.66 33.89 9.18
N TYR A 66 -2.74 32.57 9.01
CA TYR A 66 -3.23 31.94 7.77
C TYR A 66 -4.61 31.29 7.95
N VAL A 67 -4.91 30.75 9.14
CA VAL A 67 -6.20 30.11 9.42
C VAL A 67 -7.22 31.14 9.87
N ASP A 68 -8.14 31.51 8.98
CA ASP A 68 -9.30 32.37 9.25
C ASP A 68 -10.60 31.55 9.44
N PRO A 69 -11.13 31.44 10.68
CA PRO A 69 -12.41 30.79 10.96
C PRO A 69 -13.63 31.47 10.32
N ALA A 70 -13.57 32.79 10.15
CA ALA A 70 -14.67 33.58 9.59
C ALA A 70 -14.81 33.31 8.08
N ALA A 71 -13.70 33.16 7.37
CA ALA A 71 -13.69 32.74 5.96
C ALA A 71 -14.37 31.37 5.78
N VAL A 72 -14.06 30.38 6.63
CA VAL A 72 -14.72 29.06 6.60
C VAL A 72 -16.22 29.23 6.87
N ALA A 73 -16.60 29.95 7.92
CA ALA A 73 -18.00 30.16 8.28
C ALA A 73 -18.80 30.83 7.15
N LEU A 74 -18.19 31.79 6.44
CA LEU A 74 -18.83 32.50 5.32
C LEU A 74 -19.10 31.55 4.15
N GLN A 75 -18.13 30.72 3.78
CA GLN A 75 -18.30 29.72 2.72
C GLN A 75 -19.36 28.67 3.08
N VAL A 76 -19.36 28.20 4.33
CA VAL A 76 -20.38 27.27 4.83
C VAL A 76 -21.78 27.87 4.69
N ILE A 77 -21.99 29.12 5.12
CA ILE A 77 -23.33 29.75 5.04
C ILE A 77 -23.83 29.89 3.61
N ARG A 78 -22.94 30.13 2.64
CA ARG A 78 -23.32 30.20 1.22
C ARG A 78 -23.86 28.86 0.69
N GLY A 79 -23.40 27.73 1.25
CA GLY A 79 -23.86 26.39 0.90
C GLY A 79 -25.06 25.88 1.70
N LEU A 80 -25.59 26.65 2.68
CA LEU A 80 -26.68 26.19 3.54
C LEU A 80 -28.07 26.41 2.93
N TYR A 81 -28.96 25.46 3.20
CA TYR A 81 -30.40 25.59 2.98
C TYR A 81 -31.16 25.49 4.31
N SER A 82 -32.35 26.06 4.35
CA SER A 82 -33.19 26.07 5.56
C SER A 82 -33.65 24.65 5.91
N GLY A 83 -33.57 24.28 7.19
CA GLY A 83 -33.93 22.94 7.69
C GLY A 83 -32.76 21.94 7.73
N VAL A 84 -31.55 22.33 7.33
CA VAL A 84 -30.35 21.49 7.44
C VAL A 84 -30.03 21.13 8.90
N THR A 85 -29.59 19.89 9.15
CA THR A 85 -29.27 19.46 10.51
C THR A 85 -27.90 19.98 10.95
N THR A 86 -27.71 20.19 12.25
CA THR A 86 -26.41 20.62 12.80
C THR A 86 -25.28 19.62 12.57
N VAL A 87 -25.58 18.35 12.27
CA VAL A 87 -24.58 17.33 11.89
C VAL A 87 -24.10 17.57 10.46
N ILE A 88 -25.02 17.79 9.52
CA ILE A 88 -24.69 18.11 8.12
C ILE A 88 -23.94 19.44 8.05
N LEU A 89 -24.33 20.44 8.87
CA LEU A 89 -23.62 21.70 8.99
C LEU A 89 -22.16 21.53 9.44
N ASP A 90 -21.91 20.70 10.46
CA ASP A 90 -20.56 20.44 10.96
C ASP A 90 -19.72 19.70 9.89
N ASN A 91 -20.29 18.70 9.19
CA ASN A 91 -19.62 18.01 8.09
C ASN A 91 -19.26 18.96 6.93
N LEU A 92 -20.19 19.83 6.54
CA LEU A 92 -19.94 20.83 5.49
C LEU A 92 -18.82 21.80 5.91
N ALA A 93 -18.77 22.18 7.19
CA ALA A 93 -17.69 23.02 7.71
C ALA A 93 -16.33 22.32 7.69
N ALA A 94 -16.27 21.02 8.01
CA ALA A 94 -15.06 20.24 7.91
C ALA A 94 -14.60 20.07 6.45
N GLU A 95 -15.52 19.76 5.52
CA GLU A 95 -15.23 19.66 4.09
C GLU A 95 -14.73 20.98 3.51
N THR A 96 -15.37 22.09 3.89
CA THR A 96 -14.95 23.44 3.48
C THR A 96 -13.56 23.78 4.04
N ALA A 97 -13.27 23.46 5.30
CA ALA A 97 -11.93 23.65 5.85
C ALA A 97 -10.90 22.75 5.13
N ALA A 98 -11.27 21.53 4.74
CA ALA A 98 -10.38 20.61 4.04
C ALA A 98 -10.05 21.10 2.62
N THR A 99 -10.96 21.75 1.89
CA THR A 99 -10.64 22.35 0.59
C THR A 99 -9.68 23.54 0.71
N MET A 100 -9.70 24.23 1.86
CA MET A 100 -8.77 25.32 2.17
C MET A 100 -7.37 24.83 2.60
N ALA A 101 -7.15 23.52 2.71
CA ALA A 101 -5.83 22.95 3.02
C ALA A 101 -4.75 23.26 1.99
N THR A 102 -5.13 23.64 0.77
CA THR A 102 -4.20 24.14 -0.26
C THR A 102 -3.60 25.50 0.11
N ASN A 103 -4.26 26.28 0.97
CA ASN A 103 -3.77 27.60 1.38
C ASN A 103 -2.75 27.48 2.52
N HIS A 104 -2.99 26.60 3.48
CA HIS A 104 -2.11 26.32 4.62
C HIS A 104 -2.44 24.93 5.20
N PRO A 105 -1.45 24.11 5.61
CA PRO A 105 -1.72 22.73 6.02
C PRO A 105 -2.53 22.62 7.31
N ASP A 106 -2.52 23.66 8.16
CA ASP A 106 -3.31 23.67 9.40
C ASP A 106 -4.83 23.67 9.16
N TYR A 107 -5.29 24.07 7.98
CA TYR A 107 -6.70 23.90 7.60
C TYR A 107 -7.12 22.43 7.54
N ALA A 108 -6.22 21.51 7.17
CA ALA A 108 -6.49 20.07 7.21
C ALA A 108 -6.63 19.54 8.65
N ILE A 109 -5.90 20.15 9.60
CA ILE A 109 -6.03 19.86 11.03
C ILE A 109 -7.35 20.43 11.55
N LEU A 110 -7.67 21.69 11.21
CA LEU A 110 -8.94 22.32 11.58
C LEU A 110 -10.15 21.49 11.08
N ALA A 111 -10.10 21.04 9.83
CA ALA A 111 -11.11 20.16 9.24
C ALA A 111 -11.31 18.89 10.06
N ALA A 112 -10.23 18.18 10.39
CA ALA A 112 -10.30 17.02 11.28
C ALA A 112 -10.90 17.35 12.64
N ARG A 113 -10.49 18.46 13.27
CA ARG A 113 -10.98 18.82 14.60
C ARG A 113 -12.48 19.13 14.62
N ILE A 114 -13.00 19.77 13.58
CA ILE A 114 -14.44 20.00 13.41
C ILE A 114 -15.18 18.66 13.35
N ASP A 115 -14.67 17.72 12.56
CA ASP A 115 -15.25 16.40 12.38
C ASP A 115 -15.15 15.51 13.61
N VAL A 116 -14.01 15.50 14.30
CA VAL A 116 -13.81 14.82 15.58
C VAL A 116 -14.78 15.38 16.62
N SER A 117 -14.93 16.70 16.69
CA SER A 117 -15.91 17.36 17.56
C SER A 117 -17.34 16.95 17.21
N ASN A 118 -17.65 16.77 15.93
CA ASN A 118 -18.94 16.26 15.47
C ASN A 118 -19.16 14.81 15.94
N LEU A 119 -18.19 13.92 15.73
CA LEU A 119 -18.23 12.53 16.17
C LEU A 119 -18.39 12.40 17.68
N HIS A 120 -17.69 13.22 18.46
CA HIS A 120 -17.80 13.23 19.92
C HIS A 120 -19.20 13.61 20.41
N LYS A 121 -19.96 14.38 19.64
CA LYS A 121 -21.37 14.70 19.98
C LYS A 121 -22.34 13.60 19.60
N GLU A 122 -21.95 12.69 18.70
CA GLU A 122 -22.77 11.56 18.24
C GLU A 122 -22.45 10.23 18.93
N THR A 123 -21.38 10.20 19.74
CA THR A 123 -20.86 9.00 20.42
C THR A 123 -20.86 9.18 21.93
N LYS A 124 -21.05 8.08 22.67
CA LYS A 124 -20.87 8.07 24.12
C LYS A 124 -19.42 8.40 24.46
N LYS A 125 -19.20 9.04 25.62
CA LYS A 125 -17.84 9.38 26.07
C LYS A 125 -17.16 8.15 26.66
N CYS A 126 -17.79 7.48 27.62
CA CYS A 126 -17.21 6.36 28.37
C CYS A 126 -16.90 5.16 27.47
N PHE A 127 -15.70 4.57 27.58
CA PHE A 127 -15.27 3.45 26.75
C PHE A 127 -16.00 2.17 27.14
N SER A 128 -16.08 1.86 28.43
CA SER A 128 -16.79 0.67 28.93
C SER A 128 -18.27 0.65 28.52
N GLU A 129 -18.95 1.80 28.47
CA GLU A 129 -20.33 1.91 27.98
C GLU A 129 -20.46 1.62 26.48
N VAL A 130 -19.51 2.08 25.65
CA VAL A 130 -19.50 1.75 24.22
C VAL A 130 -19.26 0.25 24.01
N MET A 131 -18.35 -0.34 24.78
CA MET A 131 -18.10 -1.78 24.75
C MET A 131 -19.33 -2.58 25.20
N HIS A 132 -20.06 -2.11 26.21
CA HIS A 132 -21.34 -2.67 26.61
C HIS A 132 -22.37 -2.63 25.46
N ASP A 133 -22.52 -1.49 24.78
CA ASP A 133 -23.43 -1.37 23.63
C ASP A 133 -23.04 -2.31 22.48
N LEU A 134 -21.74 -2.45 22.20
CA LEU A 134 -21.22 -3.37 21.18
C LEU A 134 -21.45 -4.84 21.54
N TYR A 135 -21.37 -5.19 22.82
CA TYR A 135 -21.67 -6.54 23.29
C TYR A 135 -23.17 -6.83 23.19
N TYR A 136 -24.03 -5.92 23.66
CA TYR A 136 -25.49 -6.11 23.61
C TYR A 136 -26.15 -5.67 22.29
N ALA A 137 -25.37 -5.50 21.22
CA ALA A 137 -25.87 -5.13 19.92
C ALA A 137 -26.91 -6.14 19.41
N LYS A 138 -27.96 -5.65 18.75
CA LYS A 138 -29.05 -6.48 18.21
C LYS A 138 -29.25 -6.24 16.73
N ASN A 139 -29.67 -7.28 16.03
CA ASN A 139 -30.13 -7.14 14.65
C ASN A 139 -31.37 -6.24 14.62
N PRO A 140 -31.40 -5.18 13.78
CA PRO A 140 -32.54 -4.26 13.74
C PRO A 140 -33.81 -4.91 13.19
N ILE A 141 -33.69 -6.02 12.46
CA ILE A 141 -34.80 -6.75 11.83
C ILE A 141 -35.23 -7.93 12.72
N THR A 142 -34.29 -8.81 13.11
CA THR A 142 -34.63 -10.03 13.87
C THR A 142 -34.69 -9.81 15.38
N ASN A 143 -34.18 -8.68 15.88
CA ASN A 143 -34.01 -8.39 17.32
C ASN A 143 -33.16 -9.43 18.08
N GLU A 144 -32.48 -10.32 17.35
CA GLU A 144 -31.55 -11.27 17.91
C GLU A 144 -30.30 -10.56 18.42
N HIS A 145 -29.75 -11.06 19.51
CA HIS A 145 -28.50 -10.59 20.07
C HIS A 145 -27.34 -11.01 19.16
N ILE A 146 -26.68 -10.02 18.55
CA ILE A 146 -25.52 -10.21 17.67
C ILE A 146 -24.35 -9.42 18.26
N PRO A 147 -23.63 -9.98 19.24
CA PRO A 147 -22.50 -9.30 19.86
C PRO A 147 -21.43 -9.01 18.80
N ILE A 148 -20.91 -7.79 18.77
CA ILE A 148 -19.78 -7.42 17.90
C ILE A 148 -18.45 -7.75 18.60
N ILE A 149 -18.37 -7.48 19.90
CA ILE A 149 -17.25 -7.88 20.76
C ILE A 149 -17.55 -9.19 21.49
N SER A 150 -16.54 -9.99 21.79
CA SER A 150 -16.73 -11.26 22.48
C SER A 150 -17.02 -11.08 23.96
N GLU A 151 -17.71 -12.05 24.55
CA GLU A 151 -18.02 -12.09 25.98
C GLU A 151 -16.76 -12.04 26.85
N HIS A 152 -15.70 -12.76 26.45
CA HIS A 152 -14.41 -12.79 27.14
C HIS A 152 -13.84 -11.38 27.31
N TYR A 153 -13.71 -10.62 26.22
CA TYR A 153 -13.15 -9.28 26.27
C TYR A 153 -14.10 -8.28 26.94
N TYR A 154 -15.41 -8.42 26.73
CA TYR A 154 -16.40 -7.61 27.44
C TYR A 154 -16.25 -7.74 28.96
N ASN A 155 -16.08 -8.97 29.47
CA ASN A 155 -15.89 -9.21 30.91
C ASN A 155 -14.58 -8.61 31.43
N ILE A 156 -13.47 -8.73 30.69
CA ILE A 156 -12.19 -8.09 31.04
C ILE A 156 -12.36 -6.57 31.15
N ILE A 157 -13.00 -5.95 30.15
CA ILE A 157 -13.22 -4.50 30.10
C ILE A 157 -14.14 -4.07 31.24
N LYS A 158 -15.24 -4.79 31.47
CA LYS A 158 -16.20 -4.51 32.54
C LYS A 158 -15.55 -4.57 33.92
N ASN A 159 -14.72 -5.58 34.17
CA ASN A 159 -14.05 -5.77 35.47
C ASN A 159 -12.97 -4.72 35.75
N ASN A 160 -12.44 -4.08 34.70
CA ASN A 160 -11.38 -3.08 34.80
C ASN A 160 -11.83 -1.69 34.30
N ALA A 161 -13.14 -1.44 34.25
CA ALA A 161 -13.73 -0.28 33.57
C ALA A 161 -13.17 1.05 34.09
N GLU A 162 -13.15 1.26 35.41
CA GLU A 162 -12.66 2.50 36.02
C GLU A 162 -11.22 2.83 35.59
N ARG A 163 -10.34 1.83 35.59
CA ARG A 163 -8.92 2.00 35.25
C ARG A 163 -8.72 2.25 33.75
N LEU A 164 -9.46 1.53 32.90
CA LEU A 164 -9.38 1.69 31.43
C LEU A 164 -10.01 3.01 30.97
N ASP A 165 -11.17 3.39 31.53
CA ASP A 165 -11.88 4.62 31.18
C ASP A 165 -11.09 5.87 31.59
N SER A 166 -10.44 5.84 32.77
CA SER A 166 -9.62 6.96 33.27
C SER A 166 -8.28 7.11 32.55
N ALA A 167 -7.75 6.04 31.96
CA ALA A 167 -6.51 6.08 31.18
C ALA A 167 -6.68 6.76 29.81
N ILE A 168 -7.90 6.84 29.28
CA ILE A 168 -8.15 7.37 27.93
C ILE A 168 -8.09 8.90 27.90
N ILE A 169 -7.29 9.43 26.97
CA ILE A 169 -7.14 10.87 26.72
C ILE A 169 -7.83 11.22 25.39
N TYR A 170 -9.07 11.69 25.47
CA TYR A 170 -9.88 12.04 24.27
C TYR A 170 -9.31 13.19 23.45
N ASP A 171 -8.47 14.05 24.03
CA ASP A 171 -7.84 15.15 23.31
C ASP A 171 -6.88 14.64 22.21
N ARG A 172 -6.40 13.41 22.33
CA ARG A 172 -5.56 12.77 21.29
C ARG A 172 -6.33 12.52 19.99
N ASP A 173 -7.67 12.49 19.99
CA ASP A 173 -8.47 12.41 18.76
C ASP A 173 -8.29 13.65 17.85
N PHE A 174 -7.91 14.80 18.42
CA PHE A 174 -7.72 16.04 17.66
C PHE A 174 -6.34 16.15 17.01
N SER A 175 -5.51 15.11 17.13
CA SER A 175 -4.18 15.03 16.51
C SER A 175 -4.19 14.51 15.07
N TYR A 176 -5.27 13.84 14.65
CA TYR A 176 -5.42 13.32 13.29
C TYR A 176 -5.61 14.46 12.28
N ASN A 177 -5.16 14.24 11.04
CA ASN A 177 -5.55 15.08 9.91
C ASN A 177 -6.88 14.58 9.30
N TYR A 178 -7.50 15.39 8.44
CA TYR A 178 -8.84 15.12 7.92
C TYR A 178 -8.94 13.78 7.18
N ILE A 179 -7.92 13.46 6.36
CA ILE A 179 -7.91 12.24 5.55
C ILE A 179 -7.74 11.00 6.42
N GLY A 180 -6.83 11.05 7.39
CA GLY A 180 -6.61 9.98 8.35
C GLY A 180 -7.87 9.72 9.18
N PHE A 181 -8.54 10.77 9.65
CA PHE A 181 -9.80 10.64 10.37
C PHE A 181 -10.92 10.06 9.50
N LYS A 182 -11.10 10.54 8.25
CA LYS A 182 -12.08 9.97 7.31
C LYS A 182 -11.81 8.50 6.99
N THR A 183 -10.54 8.11 6.95
CA THR A 183 -10.14 6.71 6.77
C THR A 183 -10.60 5.86 7.95
N LEU A 184 -10.43 6.35 9.19
CA LEU A 184 -10.94 5.71 10.39
C LEU A 184 -12.46 5.56 10.38
N GLU A 185 -13.21 6.64 10.10
CA GLU A 185 -14.68 6.64 10.07
C GLU A 185 -15.25 5.67 9.04
N ARG A 186 -14.59 5.56 7.88
CA ARG A 186 -15.04 4.70 6.79
C ARG A 186 -15.00 3.23 7.19
N SER A 187 -13.86 2.78 7.73
CA SER A 187 -13.54 1.34 7.78
C SER A 187 -13.12 0.79 9.14
N TYR A 188 -12.63 1.61 10.08
CA TYR A 188 -11.98 1.12 11.30
C TYR A 188 -12.83 1.25 12.57
N LEU A 189 -13.63 2.31 12.68
CA LEU A 189 -14.49 2.52 13.85
C LEU A 189 -15.71 1.60 13.76
N LEU A 190 -15.97 0.83 14.83
CA LEU A 190 -17.12 -0.08 14.86
C LEU A 190 -18.44 0.68 14.81
N LYS A 191 -19.42 0.04 14.16
CA LYS A 191 -20.74 0.59 13.88
C LYS A 191 -21.83 -0.33 14.41
N ILE A 192 -22.89 0.24 14.97
CA ILE A 192 -24.14 -0.45 15.29
C ILE A 192 -25.21 0.08 14.32
N ASN A 193 -25.86 -0.80 13.57
CA ASN A 193 -26.90 -0.44 12.59
C ASN A 193 -26.45 0.66 11.61
N GLY A 194 -25.19 0.61 11.17
CA GLY A 194 -24.59 1.59 10.25
C GLY A 194 -24.13 2.90 10.91
N LYS A 195 -24.45 3.16 12.18
CA LYS A 195 -24.00 4.34 12.93
C LYS A 195 -22.69 4.04 13.68
N ILE A 196 -21.71 4.93 13.56
CA ILE A 196 -20.45 4.84 14.31
C ILE A 196 -20.73 5.02 15.81
N VAL A 197 -20.22 4.09 16.62
CA VAL A 197 -20.33 4.15 18.09
C VAL A 197 -18.98 4.34 18.78
N GLU A 198 -17.89 3.89 18.14
CA GLU A 198 -16.53 4.07 18.66
C GLU A 198 -15.93 5.43 18.28
N ARG A 199 -15.20 6.02 19.22
CA ARG A 199 -14.19 7.06 18.95
C ARG A 199 -12.85 6.41 18.59
N PRO A 200 -11.91 7.13 17.96
CA PRO A 200 -10.57 6.59 17.71
C PRO A 200 -9.89 6.12 19.00
N GLN A 201 -9.98 6.86 20.10
CA GLN A 201 -9.44 6.38 21.39
C GLN A 201 -10.06 5.06 21.88
N HIS A 202 -11.37 4.85 21.64
CA HIS A 202 -12.03 3.60 22.02
C HIS A 202 -11.48 2.42 21.21
N MET A 203 -11.30 2.61 19.90
CA MET A 203 -10.68 1.61 19.03
C MET A 203 -9.27 1.27 19.49
N LEU A 204 -8.44 2.27 19.83
CA LEU A 204 -7.06 2.03 20.28
C LEU A 204 -6.99 1.32 21.63
N MET A 205 -7.86 1.66 22.59
CA MET A 205 -7.94 0.95 23.87
C MET A 205 -8.46 -0.48 23.66
N ARG A 206 -9.46 -0.68 22.81
CA ARG A 206 -9.94 -2.01 22.42
C ARG A 206 -8.82 -2.86 21.83
N VAL A 207 -8.00 -2.30 20.95
CA VAL A 207 -6.83 -2.99 20.38
C VAL A 207 -5.84 -3.38 21.48
N ALA A 208 -5.53 -2.47 22.39
CA ALA A 208 -4.58 -2.75 23.48
C ALA A 208 -5.09 -3.86 24.42
N VAL A 209 -6.38 -3.82 24.80
CA VAL A 209 -7.01 -4.88 25.61
C VAL A 209 -7.08 -6.20 24.85
N GLY A 210 -7.37 -6.19 23.55
CA GLY A 210 -7.43 -7.41 22.74
C GLY A 210 -6.08 -8.14 22.62
N ILE A 211 -4.97 -7.41 22.78
CA ILE A 211 -3.60 -7.98 22.77
C ILE A 211 -3.16 -8.44 24.16
N HIS A 212 -3.43 -7.64 25.20
CA HIS A 212 -2.87 -7.85 26.54
C HIS A 212 -3.83 -8.50 27.52
N GLU A 213 -5.11 -8.66 27.15
CA GLU A 213 -6.16 -9.27 27.94
C GLU A 213 -6.23 -8.70 29.38
N ASN A 214 -5.93 -9.52 30.39
CA ASN A 214 -5.97 -9.15 31.80
C ASN A 214 -4.76 -8.32 32.26
N ASP A 215 -3.71 -8.18 31.45
CA ASP A 215 -2.55 -7.35 31.75
C ASP A 215 -2.86 -5.88 31.43
N VAL A 216 -3.61 -5.25 32.32
CA VAL A 216 -4.09 -3.86 32.15
C VAL A 216 -2.94 -2.86 32.11
N ASP A 217 -1.84 -3.13 32.81
CA ASP A 217 -0.65 -2.28 32.78
C ASP A 217 -0.03 -2.25 31.39
N LYS A 218 0.13 -3.41 30.74
CA LYS A 218 0.61 -3.50 29.36
C LYS A 218 -0.40 -3.01 28.33
N ALA A 219 -1.69 -3.18 28.59
CA ALA A 219 -2.74 -2.57 27.78
C ALA A 219 -2.61 -1.03 27.79
N ILE A 220 -2.46 -0.40 28.96
CA ILE A 220 -2.33 1.06 29.07
C ILE A 220 -1.00 1.54 28.45
N GLU A 221 0.11 0.83 28.65
CA GLU A 221 1.38 1.13 27.98
C GLU A 221 1.20 1.16 26.46
N THR A 222 0.60 0.10 25.89
CA THR A 222 0.36 -0.01 24.45
C THR A 222 -0.60 1.07 23.96
N TYR A 223 -1.69 1.33 24.68
CA TYR A 223 -2.65 2.39 24.35
C TYR A 223 -1.97 3.76 24.26
N ASN A 224 -1.09 4.10 25.21
CA ASN A 224 -0.38 5.38 25.21
C ASN A 224 0.48 5.53 23.95
N TYR A 225 1.33 4.56 23.64
CA TYR A 225 2.19 4.65 22.46
C TYR A 225 1.42 4.59 21.13
N LEU A 226 0.29 3.87 21.06
CA LEU A 226 -0.61 3.87 19.91
C LEU A 226 -1.29 5.25 19.72
N SER A 227 -1.86 5.80 20.80
CA SER A 227 -2.61 7.07 20.75
C SER A 227 -1.71 8.30 20.63
N GLU A 228 -0.45 8.20 21.02
CA GLU A 228 0.60 9.18 20.73
C GLU A 228 1.24 9.00 19.35
N ARG A 229 0.80 7.97 18.60
CA ARG A 229 1.18 7.69 17.19
C ARG A 229 2.62 7.25 16.98
N TYR A 230 3.30 6.73 18.00
CA TYR A 230 4.66 6.18 17.85
C TYR A 230 4.69 4.94 16.94
N PHE A 231 3.63 4.14 16.97
CA PHE A 231 3.44 3.01 16.07
C PHE A 231 1.96 2.72 15.87
N THR A 232 1.66 1.84 14.93
CA THR A 232 0.33 1.24 14.78
C THR A 232 0.44 -0.22 14.41
N HIS A 233 -0.50 -1.03 14.89
CA HIS A 233 -0.69 -2.38 14.39
C HIS A 233 -1.30 -2.37 12.99
N ALA A 234 -1.16 -3.48 12.27
CA ALA A 234 -1.76 -3.64 10.94
C ALA A 234 -3.29 -3.64 11.01
N SER A 235 -3.93 -3.36 9.88
CA SER A 235 -5.38 -3.19 9.82
C SER A 235 -6.19 -4.37 10.35
N PRO A 236 -5.85 -5.65 10.11
CA PRO A 236 -6.59 -6.77 10.70
C PRO A 236 -6.64 -6.72 12.23
N THR A 237 -5.55 -6.36 12.89
CA THR A 237 -5.53 -6.12 14.34
C THR A 237 -6.48 -4.98 14.71
N LEU A 238 -6.40 -3.83 14.05
CA LEU A 238 -7.27 -2.68 14.34
C LEU A 238 -8.77 -3.02 14.15
N PHE A 239 -9.09 -3.79 13.11
CA PHE A 239 -10.47 -4.20 12.80
C PHE A 239 -11.03 -5.19 13.81
N ASN A 240 -10.24 -6.20 14.19
CA ASN A 240 -10.78 -7.42 14.77
C ASN A 240 -10.45 -7.61 16.25
N SER A 241 -9.58 -6.78 16.85
CA SER A 241 -9.32 -6.86 18.29
C SER A 241 -10.60 -6.75 19.12
N CYS A 242 -10.72 -7.60 20.13
CA CYS A 242 -11.88 -7.88 20.98
C CYS A 242 -13.14 -8.43 20.29
N THR A 243 -13.15 -8.62 18.97
CA THR A 243 -14.32 -9.18 18.27
C THR A 243 -14.45 -10.69 18.48
N ASN A 244 -15.61 -11.26 18.14
CA ASN A 244 -15.83 -12.72 18.25
C ASN A 244 -14.81 -13.54 17.46
N ASN A 245 -14.36 -13.03 16.31
CA ASN A 245 -13.33 -13.65 15.49
C ASN A 245 -12.14 -12.69 15.39
N GLN A 246 -11.31 -12.65 16.43
CA GLN A 246 -10.10 -11.83 16.52
C GLN A 246 -8.98 -12.35 15.60
N GLN A 247 -9.21 -12.31 14.29
CA GLN A 247 -8.20 -12.60 13.29
C GLN A 247 -7.36 -11.33 13.08
N MET A 248 -6.10 -11.34 13.52
CA MET A 248 -5.20 -10.18 13.56
C MET A 248 -4.01 -10.31 12.60
N SER A 249 -3.75 -11.50 12.08
CA SER A 249 -2.64 -11.74 11.16
C SER A 249 -2.96 -11.25 9.75
N SER A 250 -2.00 -10.65 9.06
CA SER A 250 -2.27 -9.98 7.77
C SER A 250 -1.99 -10.84 6.55
N CYS A 251 -1.01 -11.74 6.64
CA CYS A 251 -0.45 -12.42 5.48
C CYS A 251 -0.29 -13.91 5.74
N PHE A 252 -0.56 -14.69 4.70
CA PHE A 252 -0.50 -16.15 4.73
C PHE A 252 0.30 -16.67 3.53
N LEU A 253 1.19 -17.64 3.75
CA LEU A 253 2.00 -18.25 2.70
C LEU A 253 1.67 -19.74 2.60
N LEU A 254 1.23 -20.17 1.43
CA LEU A 254 0.76 -21.53 1.18
C LEU A 254 1.64 -22.23 0.16
N THR A 255 1.92 -23.51 0.44
CA THR A 255 2.59 -24.46 -0.44
C THR A 255 1.61 -25.56 -0.80
N LEU A 256 1.45 -25.82 -2.10
CA LEU A 256 0.60 -26.91 -2.56
C LEU A 256 1.19 -28.25 -2.08
N GLU A 257 0.36 -29.04 -1.38
CA GLU A 257 0.77 -30.30 -0.75
C GLU A 257 1.17 -31.36 -1.77
N ASP A 258 0.35 -31.50 -2.82
CA ASP A 258 0.56 -32.48 -3.88
C ASP A 258 -0.08 -32.02 -5.20
N ASP A 259 0.54 -32.42 -6.31
CA ASP A 259 0.05 -32.18 -7.68
C ASP A 259 -1.08 -33.18 -8.04
N SER A 260 -2.23 -33.02 -7.39
CA SER A 260 -3.46 -33.76 -7.66
C SER A 260 -4.69 -32.85 -7.57
N ILE A 261 -5.82 -33.33 -8.11
CA ILE A 261 -7.11 -32.64 -7.95
C ILE A 261 -7.46 -32.46 -6.47
N LYS A 262 -7.18 -33.45 -5.62
CA LYS A 262 -7.42 -33.36 -4.18
C LYS A 262 -6.57 -32.25 -3.55
N GLY A 263 -5.28 -32.20 -3.86
CA GLY A 263 -4.35 -31.18 -3.39
C GLY A 263 -4.79 -29.78 -3.82
N ILE A 264 -5.14 -29.61 -5.10
CA ILE A 264 -5.58 -28.34 -5.69
C ILE A 264 -6.87 -27.82 -5.02
N TYR A 265 -7.88 -28.67 -4.83
CA TYR A 265 -9.13 -28.27 -4.18
C TYR A 265 -9.00 -28.07 -2.66
N SER A 266 -8.15 -28.86 -2.00
CA SER A 266 -7.80 -28.66 -0.59
C SER A 266 -7.18 -27.27 -0.39
N MET A 267 -6.24 -26.91 -1.25
CA MET A 267 -5.60 -25.60 -1.25
C MET A 267 -6.59 -24.47 -1.53
N LEU A 268 -7.46 -24.64 -2.52
CA LEU A 268 -8.52 -23.67 -2.82
C LEU A 268 -9.43 -23.42 -1.60
N LYS A 269 -9.84 -24.48 -0.90
CA LYS A 269 -10.61 -24.39 0.35
C LYS A 269 -9.85 -23.59 1.41
N LYS A 270 -8.56 -23.86 1.60
CA LYS A 270 -7.71 -23.12 2.55
C LYS A 270 -7.66 -21.63 2.19
N CYS A 271 -7.44 -21.31 0.92
CA CYS A 271 -7.45 -19.94 0.43
C CYS A 271 -8.78 -19.23 0.68
N SER A 272 -9.91 -19.89 0.41
CA SER A 272 -11.25 -19.33 0.66
C SER A 272 -11.47 -19.03 2.14
N LEU A 273 -11.08 -19.95 3.03
CA LEU A 273 -11.22 -19.75 4.48
C LEU A 273 -10.35 -18.60 4.99
N ILE A 274 -9.13 -18.45 4.48
CA ILE A 274 -8.24 -17.35 4.82
C ILE A 274 -8.78 -16.01 4.29
N SER A 275 -9.20 -15.96 3.02
CA SER A 275 -9.72 -14.74 2.38
C SER A 275 -10.99 -14.24 3.07
N LYS A 276 -11.87 -15.14 3.53
CA LYS A 276 -13.08 -14.79 4.28
C LYS A 276 -12.80 -13.89 5.49
N TYR A 277 -11.65 -14.07 6.15
CA TYR A 277 -11.24 -13.28 7.30
C TYR A 277 -10.19 -12.21 6.95
N ALA A 278 -10.19 -11.73 5.70
CA ALA A 278 -9.36 -10.63 5.23
C ALA A 278 -7.83 -10.87 5.20
N GLY A 279 -7.41 -12.15 5.10
CA GLY A 279 -6.00 -12.51 4.93
C GLY A 279 -5.51 -12.36 3.49
N GLY A 280 -4.39 -11.66 3.28
CA GLY A 280 -3.69 -11.65 1.99
C GLY A 280 -2.87 -12.92 1.78
N ILE A 281 -2.88 -13.48 0.57
CA ILE A 281 -2.29 -14.81 0.29
C ILE A 281 -1.11 -14.71 -0.67
N GLY A 282 -0.01 -15.37 -0.32
CA GLY A 282 1.03 -15.79 -1.26
C GLY A 282 0.94 -17.30 -1.46
N LEU A 283 0.85 -17.76 -2.71
CA LEU A 283 0.72 -19.16 -3.08
C LEU A 283 1.82 -19.56 -4.06
N ASN A 284 2.64 -20.55 -3.72
CA ASN A 284 3.52 -21.15 -4.74
C ASN A 284 2.80 -22.27 -5.48
N VAL A 285 3.03 -22.31 -6.78
CA VAL A 285 2.42 -23.29 -7.71
C VAL A 285 3.47 -24.03 -8.54
N HIS A 286 4.74 -24.00 -8.10
CA HIS A 286 5.89 -24.59 -8.78
C HIS A 286 5.75 -26.08 -9.09
N CYS A 287 5.00 -26.80 -8.26
CA CYS A 287 4.83 -28.25 -8.35
C CYS A 287 3.66 -28.68 -9.26
N ILE A 288 2.80 -27.77 -9.72
CA ILE A 288 1.69 -28.11 -10.61
C ILE A 288 2.24 -28.50 -11.97
N ARG A 289 1.86 -29.67 -12.49
CA ARG A 289 2.35 -30.12 -13.82
C ARG A 289 2.01 -29.13 -14.94
N ALA A 290 2.97 -28.97 -15.85
CA ALA A 290 2.81 -28.17 -17.05
C ALA A 290 1.88 -28.84 -18.07
N LYS A 291 1.38 -28.05 -19.03
CA LYS A 291 0.53 -28.56 -20.12
C LYS A 291 1.25 -29.64 -20.95
N SER A 292 0.58 -30.76 -21.19
CA SER A 292 1.11 -31.84 -22.04
C SER A 292 1.01 -31.49 -23.52
N ALA A 293 1.99 -31.94 -24.32
CA ALA A 293 2.03 -31.75 -25.77
C ALA A 293 1.35 -32.90 -26.57
N GLU A 294 1.09 -34.07 -25.98
CA GLU A 294 0.56 -35.27 -26.67
C GLU A 294 -0.68 -35.88 -25.97
N ASP A 295 -1.65 -36.36 -26.78
CA ASP A 295 -2.94 -36.97 -26.42
C ASP A 295 -2.77 -38.39 -25.87
N THR A 296 -3.29 -38.73 -24.68
CA THR A 296 -4.64 -39.33 -24.52
C THR A 296 -5.20 -39.15 -23.10
N ASN A 297 -4.44 -38.49 -22.21
CA ASN A 297 -4.82 -38.05 -20.86
C ASN A 297 -4.31 -36.61 -20.64
N THR A 298 -4.76 -35.69 -21.48
CA THR A 298 -4.25 -34.31 -21.57
C THR A 298 -4.53 -33.52 -20.30
N THR A 299 -3.48 -32.95 -19.70
CA THR A 299 -3.61 -32.05 -18.56
C THR A 299 -3.63 -30.61 -19.08
N ASN A 300 -4.58 -29.80 -18.59
CA ASN A 300 -4.77 -28.44 -19.09
C ASN A 300 -3.74 -27.42 -18.55
N GLY A 301 -2.69 -27.91 -17.88
CA GLY A 301 -1.59 -27.13 -17.32
C GLY A 301 -2.00 -26.17 -16.19
N LEU A 302 -1.05 -25.32 -15.80
CA LEU A 302 -1.17 -24.38 -14.70
C LEU A 302 -2.30 -23.36 -14.90
N ILE A 303 -2.50 -22.89 -16.13
CA ILE A 303 -3.40 -21.78 -16.46
C ILE A 303 -4.85 -22.08 -16.08
N SER A 304 -5.33 -23.28 -16.37
CA SER A 304 -6.70 -23.69 -16.03
C SER A 304 -6.94 -23.74 -14.52
N VAL A 305 -5.93 -24.13 -13.74
CA VAL A 305 -6.00 -24.10 -12.28
C VAL A 305 -6.06 -22.65 -11.78
N LEU A 306 -5.21 -21.78 -12.30
CA LEU A 306 -5.18 -20.38 -11.85
C LEU A 306 -6.48 -19.62 -12.15
N LYS A 307 -7.19 -19.96 -13.23
CA LYS A 307 -8.53 -19.41 -13.48
C LYS A 307 -9.52 -19.75 -12.36
N LEU A 308 -9.48 -20.97 -11.82
CA LEU A 308 -10.33 -21.34 -10.68
C LEU A 308 -10.02 -20.50 -9.44
N TYR A 309 -8.74 -20.23 -9.18
CA TYR A 309 -8.30 -19.38 -8.08
C TYR A 309 -8.71 -17.91 -8.30
N ASN A 310 -8.72 -17.44 -9.55
CA ASN A 310 -9.21 -16.10 -9.90
C ASN A 310 -10.69 -15.92 -9.50
N GLU A 311 -11.55 -16.85 -9.92
CA GLU A 311 -12.98 -16.77 -9.61
C GLU A 311 -13.26 -16.83 -8.10
N ILE A 312 -12.49 -17.64 -7.36
CA ILE A 312 -12.61 -17.70 -5.90
C ILE A 312 -12.14 -16.41 -5.21
N ALA A 313 -11.08 -15.77 -5.72
CA ALA A 313 -10.62 -14.48 -5.19
C ALA A 313 -11.70 -13.40 -5.31
N ILE A 314 -12.46 -13.41 -6.42
CA ILE A 314 -13.59 -12.51 -6.66
C ILE A 314 -14.78 -12.86 -5.75
N TYR A 315 -15.13 -14.15 -5.64
CA TYR A 315 -16.29 -14.60 -4.87
C TYR A 315 -16.14 -14.34 -3.37
N VAL A 316 -14.95 -14.58 -2.81
CA VAL A 316 -14.66 -14.40 -1.38
C VAL A 316 -14.05 -13.02 -1.12
N ASP A 317 -14.81 -11.98 -1.50
CA ASP A 317 -14.48 -10.59 -1.18
C ASP A 317 -14.59 -10.36 0.34
N GLN A 318 -13.59 -9.69 0.92
CA GLN A 318 -13.33 -9.73 2.36
C GLN A 318 -14.35 -8.86 3.13
N GLY A 319 -15.38 -9.50 3.67
CA GLY A 319 -16.23 -8.95 4.73
C GLY A 319 -17.08 -7.72 4.34
N GLY A 320 -17.71 -7.74 3.16
CA GLY A 320 -18.63 -6.70 2.71
C GLY A 320 -17.91 -5.52 2.02
N ASN A 321 -17.02 -5.82 1.08
CA ASN A 321 -16.20 -4.86 0.33
C ASN A 321 -15.25 -4.02 1.21
N LYS A 322 -14.88 -4.49 2.41
CA LYS A 322 -13.86 -3.80 3.22
C LYS A 322 -12.50 -3.88 2.51
N ARG A 323 -12.20 -5.00 1.85
CA ARG A 323 -11.01 -5.25 1.02
C ARG A 323 -11.28 -6.38 0.00
N PRO A 324 -10.95 -6.22 -1.30
CA PRO A 324 -11.02 -7.31 -2.26
C PRO A 324 -10.12 -8.50 -1.87
N GLY A 325 -10.56 -9.73 -2.14
CA GLY A 325 -9.71 -10.92 -2.04
C GLY A 325 -8.51 -10.80 -2.96
N ALA A 326 -7.29 -11.01 -2.44
CA ALA A 326 -6.05 -10.77 -3.20
C ALA A 326 -5.03 -11.88 -2.98
N PHE A 327 -4.73 -12.62 -4.05
CA PHE A 327 -3.77 -13.73 -4.05
C PHE A 327 -2.59 -13.41 -4.96
N ALA A 328 -1.36 -13.52 -4.46
CA ALA A 328 -0.15 -13.50 -5.26
C ALA A 328 0.31 -14.92 -5.55
N ILE A 329 0.42 -15.26 -6.84
CA ILE A 329 0.84 -16.55 -7.33
C ILE A 329 2.33 -16.48 -7.67
N TYR A 330 3.11 -17.40 -7.11
CA TYR A 330 4.55 -17.49 -7.30
C TYR A 330 4.93 -18.66 -8.19
N LEU A 331 5.77 -18.39 -9.19
CA LEU A 331 6.29 -19.39 -10.13
C LEU A 331 7.81 -19.23 -10.33
N GLU A 332 8.56 -20.34 -10.35
CA GLU A 332 9.97 -20.33 -10.76
C GLU A 332 10.12 -20.29 -12.29
N PRO A 333 11.11 -19.54 -12.84
CA PRO A 333 11.20 -19.27 -14.29
C PRO A 333 11.62 -20.49 -15.13
N TRP A 334 11.98 -21.62 -14.53
CA TRP A 334 12.22 -22.88 -15.25
C TRP A 334 10.91 -23.61 -15.60
N HIS A 335 9.78 -23.23 -15.03
CA HIS A 335 8.52 -23.95 -15.25
C HIS A 335 8.09 -23.87 -16.72
N ALA A 336 7.64 -24.99 -17.31
CA ALA A 336 7.33 -25.04 -18.74
C ALA A 336 6.17 -24.13 -19.19
N ASP A 337 5.24 -23.80 -18.30
CA ASP A 337 4.15 -22.84 -18.55
C ASP A 337 4.54 -21.36 -18.30
N ILE A 338 5.83 -21.03 -18.13
CA ILE A 338 6.28 -19.67 -17.74
C ILE A 338 5.83 -18.57 -18.71
N PHE A 339 5.83 -18.83 -20.02
CA PHE A 339 5.40 -17.82 -20.99
C PHE A 339 3.91 -17.50 -20.86
N ASP A 340 3.06 -18.52 -20.72
CA ASP A 340 1.62 -18.32 -20.54
C ASP A 340 1.31 -17.68 -19.19
N PHE A 341 2.07 -18.01 -18.14
CA PHE A 341 1.96 -17.37 -16.83
C PHE A 341 2.18 -15.85 -16.90
N LEU A 342 3.18 -15.40 -17.68
CA LEU A 342 3.49 -13.98 -17.88
C LEU A 342 2.41 -13.22 -18.66
N GLU A 343 1.50 -13.93 -19.32
CA GLU A 343 0.39 -13.36 -20.10
C GLU A 343 -0.89 -13.15 -19.28
N LEU A 344 -1.03 -13.80 -18.12
CA LEU A 344 -2.31 -13.93 -17.40
C LEU A 344 -2.94 -12.60 -16.97
N LYS A 345 -2.12 -11.61 -16.61
CA LYS A 345 -2.58 -10.27 -16.19
C LYS A 345 -2.68 -9.26 -17.34
N ARG A 346 -2.16 -9.59 -18.51
CA ARG A 346 -2.10 -8.64 -19.64
C ARG A 346 -3.51 -8.31 -20.14
N ASN A 347 -3.71 -7.04 -20.48
CA ASN A 347 -5.01 -6.57 -20.97
C ASN A 347 -5.31 -7.10 -22.39
N ILE A 348 -4.29 -7.21 -23.23
CA ILE A 348 -4.40 -7.66 -24.63
C ILE A 348 -4.25 -9.18 -24.73
N GLY A 349 -5.03 -9.81 -25.60
CA GLY A 349 -4.97 -11.25 -25.94
C GLY A 349 -6.27 -11.99 -25.64
N ASP A 350 -6.25 -13.32 -25.72
CA ASP A 350 -7.44 -14.15 -25.50
C ASP A 350 -7.92 -14.07 -24.04
N GLY A 351 -9.15 -13.56 -23.84
CA GLY A 351 -9.76 -13.43 -22.53
C GLY A 351 -9.95 -14.76 -21.80
N ASN A 352 -10.08 -15.88 -22.51
CA ASN A 352 -10.19 -17.20 -21.90
C ASN A 352 -8.88 -17.69 -21.27
N MET A 353 -7.76 -17.04 -21.56
CA MET A 353 -6.42 -17.36 -21.05
C MET A 353 -5.93 -16.28 -20.07
N ARG A 354 -6.84 -15.70 -19.28
CA ARG A 354 -6.54 -14.59 -18.35
C ARG A 354 -7.06 -14.87 -16.96
N ALA A 355 -6.39 -14.27 -15.97
CA ALA A 355 -6.77 -14.27 -14.56
C ALA A 355 -6.28 -12.96 -13.93
N ARG A 356 -7.01 -11.86 -14.18
CA ARG A 356 -6.50 -10.50 -13.94
C ARG A 356 -6.59 -10.06 -12.47
N ASP A 357 -7.46 -10.69 -11.71
CA ASP A 357 -7.70 -10.39 -10.29
C ASP A 357 -6.63 -11.02 -9.38
N LEU A 358 -5.87 -11.98 -9.92
CA LEU A 358 -4.67 -12.50 -9.28
C LEU A 358 -3.47 -11.57 -9.48
N PHE A 359 -2.53 -11.64 -8.55
CA PHE A 359 -1.21 -11.04 -8.65
C PHE A 359 -0.17 -12.11 -8.97
N TYR A 360 0.95 -11.71 -9.58
CA TYR A 360 1.96 -12.64 -10.06
C TYR A 360 3.33 -12.23 -9.56
N GLY A 361 4.11 -13.20 -9.07
CA GLY A 361 5.49 -13.03 -8.64
C GLY A 361 6.37 -14.14 -9.21
N LEU A 362 7.62 -13.80 -9.50
CA LEU A 362 8.64 -14.76 -9.89
C LEU A 362 9.53 -15.09 -8.70
N TRP A 363 9.82 -16.38 -8.55
CA TRP A 363 10.74 -16.92 -7.54
C TRP A 363 12.01 -17.39 -8.25
N ILE A 364 12.99 -16.49 -8.36
CA ILE A 364 14.06 -16.56 -9.36
C ILE A 364 15.33 -17.17 -8.75
N PRO A 365 15.83 -18.31 -9.25
CA PRO A 365 17.14 -18.82 -8.87
C PRO A 365 18.27 -17.99 -9.48
N ASP A 366 19.41 -17.88 -8.78
CA ASP A 366 20.62 -17.19 -9.21
C ASP A 366 21.09 -17.71 -10.58
N LEU A 367 20.95 -19.01 -10.84
CA LEU A 367 21.29 -19.62 -12.13
C LEU A 367 20.55 -18.99 -13.31
N PHE A 368 19.26 -18.64 -13.16
CA PHE A 368 18.53 -17.98 -14.25
C PHE A 368 19.15 -16.62 -14.57
N MET A 369 19.47 -15.83 -13.53
CA MET A 369 20.13 -14.53 -13.71
C MET A 369 21.50 -14.67 -14.37
N LYS A 370 22.31 -15.65 -13.96
CA LYS A 370 23.59 -15.99 -14.59
C LYS A 370 23.44 -16.35 -16.07
N ARG A 371 22.46 -17.20 -16.41
CA ARG A 371 22.17 -17.62 -17.80
C ARG A 371 21.71 -16.45 -18.67
N VAL A 372 20.89 -15.54 -18.14
CA VAL A 372 20.49 -14.29 -18.84
C VAL A 372 21.71 -13.40 -19.10
N TYR A 373 22.57 -13.23 -18.11
CA TYR A 373 23.79 -12.41 -18.19
C TYR A 373 24.77 -12.93 -19.24
N ASN A 374 24.97 -14.25 -19.29
CA ASN A 374 25.91 -14.92 -20.18
C ASN A 374 25.34 -15.26 -21.57
N ASP A 375 24.06 -14.97 -21.83
CA ASP A 375 23.36 -15.37 -23.06
C ASP A 375 23.31 -16.88 -23.32
N GLU A 376 23.11 -17.63 -22.24
CA GLU A 376 23.08 -19.09 -22.27
C GLU A 376 21.65 -19.64 -22.49
N MET A 377 21.58 -20.91 -22.89
CA MET A 377 20.32 -21.65 -22.98
C MET A 377 19.70 -21.83 -21.58
N TRP A 378 18.37 -21.82 -21.55
CA TRP A 378 17.54 -22.10 -20.39
C TRP A 378 16.54 -23.21 -20.71
N SER A 379 16.54 -24.25 -19.90
CA SER A 379 15.66 -25.41 -20.01
C SER A 379 14.35 -25.20 -19.25
N LEU A 380 13.25 -25.30 -19.97
CA LEU A 380 11.89 -25.27 -19.44
C LEU A 380 11.43 -26.69 -19.10
N MET A 381 11.12 -26.93 -17.84
CA MET A 381 10.86 -28.25 -17.27
C MET A 381 9.44 -28.36 -16.71
N CYS A 382 8.87 -29.56 -16.79
CA CYS A 382 7.65 -29.91 -16.06
C CYS A 382 8.04 -30.49 -14.70
N PRO A 383 7.45 -30.04 -13.57
CA PRO A 383 7.82 -30.53 -12.24
C PRO A 383 7.54 -32.02 -12.05
N TYR A 384 6.61 -32.61 -12.81
CA TYR A 384 6.38 -34.06 -12.83
C TYR A 384 7.58 -34.83 -13.41
N GLU A 385 8.21 -34.27 -14.44
CA GLU A 385 9.36 -34.88 -15.11
C GLU A 385 10.68 -34.54 -14.43
N SER A 386 10.76 -33.40 -13.74
CA SER A 386 11.95 -32.88 -13.08
C SER A 386 11.62 -32.46 -11.64
N PRO A 387 11.28 -33.41 -10.76
CA PRO A 387 10.80 -33.13 -9.41
C PRO A 387 11.90 -32.58 -8.49
N GLY A 388 11.51 -31.95 -7.40
CA GLY A 388 12.43 -31.51 -6.33
C GLY A 388 13.18 -30.20 -6.60
N LEU A 389 13.08 -29.60 -7.79
CA LEU A 389 13.70 -28.30 -8.08
C LEU A 389 13.21 -27.18 -7.14
N ALA A 390 11.92 -27.21 -6.77
CA ALA A 390 11.35 -26.24 -5.83
C ALA A 390 11.77 -26.46 -4.37
N ASP A 391 12.37 -27.62 -4.07
CA ASP A 391 12.77 -28.02 -2.71
C ASP A 391 14.26 -27.76 -2.43
N VAL A 392 15.02 -27.31 -3.43
CA VAL A 392 16.45 -26.99 -3.31
C VAL A 392 16.74 -25.58 -3.82
N TRP A 393 17.84 -24.98 -3.35
CA TRP A 393 18.28 -23.63 -3.70
C TRP A 393 19.82 -23.58 -3.76
N GLY A 394 20.37 -22.50 -4.33
CA GLY A 394 21.81 -22.30 -4.49
C GLY A 394 22.48 -23.43 -5.28
N ASP A 395 23.69 -23.82 -4.90
CA ASP A 395 24.50 -24.81 -5.62
C ASP A 395 23.75 -26.15 -5.82
N LYS A 396 22.98 -26.59 -4.81
CA LYS A 396 22.16 -27.81 -4.92
C LYS A 396 21.10 -27.72 -6.00
N PHE A 397 20.51 -26.53 -6.19
CA PHE A 397 19.58 -26.30 -7.30
C PHE A 397 20.30 -26.37 -8.64
N GLU A 398 21.47 -25.76 -8.76
CA GLU A 398 22.26 -25.77 -9.99
C GLU A 398 22.67 -27.20 -10.39
N ASP A 399 23.10 -28.01 -9.43
CA ASP A 399 23.46 -29.41 -9.64
C ASP A 399 22.27 -30.24 -10.14
N VAL A 400 21.11 -30.12 -9.47
CA VAL A 400 19.90 -30.88 -9.85
C VAL A 400 19.38 -30.43 -11.20
N TYR A 401 19.34 -29.12 -11.45
CA TYR A 401 18.86 -28.54 -12.70
C TYR A 401 19.74 -28.97 -13.87
N THR A 402 21.06 -28.78 -13.78
CA THR A 402 21.99 -29.16 -14.86
C THR A 402 22.08 -30.66 -15.07
N ARG A 403 21.88 -31.47 -14.03
CA ARG A 403 21.71 -32.92 -14.17
C ARG A 403 20.47 -33.26 -15.01
N TYR A 404 19.32 -32.62 -14.76
CA TYR A 404 18.13 -32.82 -15.60
C TYR A 404 18.31 -32.33 -17.03
N GLU A 405 19.09 -31.26 -17.26
CA GLU A 405 19.47 -30.85 -18.62
C GLU A 405 20.27 -31.96 -19.33
N LYS A 406 21.26 -32.57 -18.66
CA LYS A 406 22.08 -33.67 -19.22
C LYS A 406 21.27 -34.95 -19.45
N GLU A 407 20.28 -35.22 -18.60
CA GLU A 407 19.36 -36.35 -18.73
C GLU A 407 18.29 -36.12 -19.83
N GLY A 408 18.22 -34.93 -20.45
CA GLY A 408 17.21 -34.60 -21.46
C GLY A 408 15.81 -34.41 -20.87
N ARG A 409 15.69 -34.15 -19.56
CA ARG A 409 14.41 -34.00 -18.83
C ARG A 409 13.91 -32.56 -18.86
N TYR A 410 13.64 -32.08 -20.06
CA TYR A 410 13.04 -30.76 -20.30
C TYR A 410 12.03 -30.84 -21.43
N ARG A 411 11.04 -29.95 -21.41
CA ARG A 411 10.03 -29.83 -22.47
C ARG A 411 10.52 -29.00 -23.63
N LYS A 412 11.30 -27.96 -23.33
CA LYS A 412 11.81 -27.02 -24.32
C LYS A 412 13.07 -26.35 -23.81
N GLN A 413 14.01 -26.05 -24.69
CA GLN A 413 15.10 -25.13 -24.41
C GLN A 413 14.91 -23.83 -25.18
N VAL A 414 15.18 -22.71 -24.53
CA VAL A 414 15.09 -21.36 -25.09
C VAL A 414 16.30 -20.56 -24.68
N GLN A 415 16.62 -19.45 -25.36
CA GLN A 415 17.58 -18.50 -24.80
C GLN A 415 17.03 -17.93 -23.49
N ALA A 416 17.85 -17.87 -22.44
CA ALA A 416 17.44 -17.30 -21.15
C ALA A 416 16.89 -15.86 -21.32
N ARG A 417 17.53 -15.09 -22.22
CA ARG A 417 17.09 -13.73 -22.60
C ARG A 417 15.69 -13.67 -23.21
N ALA A 418 15.21 -14.74 -23.84
CA ALA A 418 13.84 -14.77 -24.37
C ALA A 418 12.80 -14.76 -23.25
N VAL A 419 13.04 -15.51 -22.16
CA VAL A 419 12.20 -15.47 -20.96
C VAL A 419 12.33 -14.10 -20.31
N TRP A 420 13.55 -13.57 -20.17
CA TRP A 420 13.81 -12.24 -19.63
C TRP A 420 13.01 -11.14 -20.32
N LEU A 421 13.04 -11.09 -21.66
CA LEU A 421 12.29 -10.10 -22.43
C LEU A 421 10.77 -10.23 -22.25
N ALA A 422 10.26 -11.45 -22.06
CA ALA A 422 8.84 -11.66 -21.75
C ALA A 422 8.48 -11.13 -20.35
N ILE A 423 9.37 -11.31 -19.36
CA ILE A 423 9.21 -10.75 -18.01
C ILE A 423 9.10 -9.23 -18.09
N LEU A 424 10.08 -8.57 -18.73
CA LEU A 424 10.09 -7.11 -18.81
C LEU A 424 8.86 -6.56 -19.56
N ARG A 425 8.44 -7.23 -20.64
CA ARG A 425 7.22 -6.85 -21.36
C ARG A 425 5.99 -6.89 -20.45
N SER A 426 5.83 -7.96 -19.67
CA SER A 426 4.71 -8.08 -18.73
C SER A 426 4.76 -6.97 -17.67
N GLN A 427 5.96 -6.64 -17.15
CA GLN A 427 6.17 -5.57 -16.18
C GLN A 427 5.81 -4.20 -16.72
N VAL A 428 6.23 -3.87 -17.95
CA VAL A 428 5.89 -2.58 -18.58
C VAL A 428 4.38 -2.44 -18.77
N GLU A 429 3.69 -3.52 -19.15
CA GLU A 429 2.25 -3.48 -19.43
C GLU A 429 1.37 -3.54 -18.17
N THR A 430 1.82 -4.22 -17.11
CA THR A 430 0.97 -4.56 -15.95
C THR A 430 1.53 -4.14 -14.60
N GLY A 431 2.78 -3.69 -14.54
CA GLY A 431 3.52 -3.43 -13.30
C GLY A 431 4.03 -4.69 -12.60
N THR A 432 3.77 -5.88 -13.16
CA THR A 432 4.06 -7.22 -12.58
C THR A 432 4.59 -8.16 -13.69
N PRO A 433 5.23 -9.29 -13.40
CA PRO A 433 5.35 -9.95 -12.11
C PRO A 433 6.34 -9.28 -11.16
N TYR A 434 6.14 -9.54 -9.87
CA TYR A 434 7.10 -9.23 -8.81
C TYR A 434 8.41 -9.99 -9.03
N MET A 435 9.52 -9.46 -8.52
CA MET A 435 10.85 -10.06 -8.67
C MET A 435 11.44 -10.41 -7.31
N LEU A 436 11.53 -11.71 -7.00
CA LEU A 436 12.12 -12.21 -5.77
C LEU A 436 13.22 -13.21 -6.09
N TYR A 437 14.37 -13.06 -5.43
CA TYR A 437 15.55 -13.87 -5.68
C TYR A 437 15.61 -15.02 -4.68
N LYS A 438 15.15 -16.20 -5.12
CA LYS A 438 15.01 -17.43 -4.32
C LYS A 438 16.22 -17.73 -3.45
N ASP A 439 17.41 -17.61 -4.04
CA ASP A 439 18.64 -17.99 -3.36
C ASP A 439 19.05 -16.95 -2.32
N HIS A 440 18.89 -15.65 -2.59
CA HIS A 440 19.08 -14.60 -1.57
C HIS A 440 18.09 -14.72 -0.42
N CYS A 441 16.83 -15.08 -0.71
CA CYS A 441 15.81 -15.33 0.29
C CYS A 441 16.18 -16.51 1.20
N ASN A 442 16.59 -17.65 0.64
CA ASN A 442 16.89 -18.85 1.41
C ASN A 442 18.23 -18.77 2.14
N ARG A 443 19.28 -18.27 1.48
CA ARG A 443 20.65 -18.13 2.04
C ARG A 443 20.71 -17.20 3.25
N LYS A 444 19.78 -16.24 3.32
CA LYS A 444 19.78 -15.16 4.31
C LYS A 444 18.51 -15.15 5.15
N SER A 445 17.98 -16.34 5.42
CA SER A 445 16.82 -16.54 6.29
C SER A 445 17.21 -17.32 7.54
N ASN A 446 16.68 -16.88 8.68
CA ASN A 446 16.79 -17.65 9.91
C ASN A 446 15.98 -18.96 9.89
N HIS A 447 15.15 -19.19 8.86
CA HIS A 447 14.42 -20.43 8.64
C HIS A 447 15.19 -21.46 7.78
N GLN A 448 16.44 -21.20 7.38
CA GLN A 448 17.15 -22.10 6.45
C GLN A 448 17.32 -23.54 6.96
N HIS A 449 17.19 -23.78 8.27
CA HIS A 449 17.27 -25.11 8.89
C HIS A 449 15.95 -25.88 8.89
N VAL A 450 14.80 -25.22 8.71
CA VAL A 450 13.48 -25.90 8.70
C VAL A 450 13.11 -26.41 7.31
N GLY A 451 13.61 -25.77 6.25
CA GLY A 451 13.38 -26.19 4.88
C GLY A 451 13.51 -25.04 3.87
N THR A 452 13.37 -25.37 2.60
CA THR A 452 13.41 -24.37 1.51
C THR A 452 12.14 -23.52 1.51
N ILE A 453 12.32 -22.21 1.58
CA ILE A 453 11.27 -21.21 1.37
C ILE A 453 10.94 -21.17 -0.12
N LYS A 454 9.64 -21.30 -0.45
CA LYS A 454 9.15 -21.46 -1.82
C LYS A 454 8.46 -20.22 -2.40
N CYS A 455 8.05 -19.28 -1.56
CA CYS A 455 7.45 -18.03 -2.01
C CYS A 455 7.54 -16.94 -0.93
N SER A 456 7.05 -15.76 -1.29
CA SER A 456 6.71 -14.70 -0.35
C SER A 456 5.18 -14.53 -0.24
N ASN A 457 4.72 -13.51 0.48
CA ASN A 457 3.31 -13.16 0.64
C ASN A 457 2.78 -12.29 -0.53
N LEU A 458 1.58 -11.74 -0.36
CA LEU A 458 0.96 -10.80 -1.31
C LEU A 458 1.82 -9.57 -1.62
N CYS A 459 2.54 -9.04 -0.62
CA CYS A 459 3.24 -7.76 -0.70
C CYS A 459 4.77 -7.88 -0.78
N THR A 460 5.31 -9.10 -0.88
CA THR A 460 6.74 -9.41 -1.12
C THR A 460 7.72 -9.10 0.03
N GLU A 461 7.25 -8.77 1.23
CA GLU A 461 8.09 -8.49 2.40
C GLU A 461 8.27 -9.69 3.34
N VAL A 462 7.35 -10.64 3.33
CA VAL A 462 7.36 -11.78 4.26
C VAL A 462 8.05 -12.98 3.61
N LEU A 463 9.06 -13.52 4.26
CA LEU A 463 9.81 -14.69 3.79
C LEU A 463 9.83 -15.76 4.88
N GLN A 464 8.83 -16.63 4.83
CA GLN A 464 8.64 -17.67 5.83
C GLN A 464 8.48 -19.03 5.17
N TYR A 465 8.93 -20.06 5.86
CA TYR A 465 8.74 -21.43 5.43
C TYR A 465 7.25 -21.81 5.47
N SER A 466 6.80 -22.52 4.44
CA SER A 466 5.49 -23.16 4.37
C SER A 466 5.62 -24.51 3.66
N GLY A 467 4.89 -25.51 4.13
CA GLY A 467 5.02 -26.88 3.67
C GLY A 467 3.86 -27.77 4.13
N PRO A 468 3.99 -29.10 3.99
CA PRO A 468 2.95 -30.02 4.45
C PRO A 468 2.60 -29.78 5.92
N GLY A 469 1.31 -29.53 6.21
CA GLY A 469 0.82 -29.26 7.56
C GLY A 469 1.11 -27.86 8.12
N GLU A 470 1.79 -26.99 7.36
CA GLU A 470 2.22 -25.66 7.82
C GLU A 470 1.91 -24.57 6.80
N VAL A 471 1.02 -23.66 7.17
CA VAL A 471 0.76 -22.42 6.41
C VAL A 471 1.36 -21.27 7.20
N ALA A 472 2.35 -20.59 6.62
CA ALA A 472 3.05 -19.52 7.33
C ALA A 472 2.11 -18.33 7.55
N VAL A 473 2.34 -17.60 8.64
CA VAL A 473 1.49 -16.49 9.09
C VAL A 473 2.37 -15.32 9.50
N CYS A 474 2.02 -14.11 9.08
CA CYS A 474 2.72 -12.91 9.54
C CYS A 474 1.80 -11.96 10.33
N ASN A 475 2.28 -11.60 11.53
CA ASN A 475 1.69 -10.59 12.39
C ASN A 475 2.47 -9.29 12.23
N LEU A 476 1.78 -8.20 11.88
CA LEU A 476 2.43 -6.99 11.36
C LEU A 476 2.13 -5.75 12.20
N ALA A 477 3.15 -4.91 12.40
CA ALA A 477 3.00 -3.56 12.94
C ALA A 477 4.07 -2.62 12.36
N SER A 478 3.75 -1.35 12.21
CA SER A 478 4.65 -0.34 11.65
C SER A 478 4.94 0.77 12.64
N ILE A 479 6.21 1.15 12.79
CA ILE A 479 6.67 2.26 13.63
C ILE A 479 6.74 3.56 12.80
N ALA A 480 6.23 4.66 13.34
CA ALA A 480 6.23 5.97 12.69
C ALA A 480 7.55 6.69 12.96
N VAL A 481 8.54 6.53 12.07
CA VAL A 481 9.93 6.96 12.35
C VAL A 481 10.08 8.48 12.40
N ASN A 482 9.15 9.24 11.83
CA ASN A 482 9.09 10.70 11.95
C ASN A 482 8.85 11.18 13.39
N MET A 483 8.25 10.35 14.26
CA MET A 483 7.97 10.70 15.66
C MET A 483 9.22 10.76 16.55
N PHE A 484 10.36 10.28 16.06
CA PHE A 484 11.63 10.26 16.79
C PHE A 484 12.57 11.38 16.38
N VAL A 485 12.12 12.29 15.50
CA VAL A 485 12.87 13.49 15.11
C VAL A 485 12.54 14.63 16.06
N ASN A 486 13.56 15.18 16.71
CA ASN A 486 13.44 16.47 17.37
C ASN A 486 13.67 17.58 16.33
N THR A 487 12.61 18.30 15.98
CA THR A 487 12.65 19.30 14.90
C THR A 487 13.47 20.54 15.22
N ASP A 488 13.69 20.84 16.50
CA ASP A 488 14.39 22.04 16.96
C ASP A 488 15.90 21.82 16.95
N THR A 489 16.34 20.67 17.45
CA THR A 489 17.75 20.28 17.51
C THR A 489 18.23 19.53 16.28
N LYS A 490 17.31 19.10 15.40
CA LYS A 490 17.59 18.28 14.20
C LYS A 490 18.33 16.98 14.56
N THR A 491 17.93 16.33 15.64
CA THR A 491 18.47 15.04 16.07
C THR A 491 17.42 13.93 15.99
N PHE A 492 17.88 12.69 15.85
CA PHE A 492 17.04 11.50 15.85
C PHE A 492 17.25 10.69 17.15
N ASP A 493 16.16 10.36 17.85
CA ASP A 493 16.20 9.63 19.13
C ASP A 493 16.18 8.11 18.92
N PHE A 494 17.37 7.51 18.81
CA PHE A 494 17.54 6.07 18.62
C PHE A 494 17.19 5.25 19.88
N ASP A 495 17.38 5.78 21.09
CA ASP A 495 17.03 5.08 22.33
C ASP A 495 15.53 4.93 22.50
N LYS A 496 14.77 5.98 22.18
CA LYS A 496 13.32 5.93 22.16
C LYS A 496 12.81 5.01 21.05
N LEU A 497 13.45 5.03 19.87
CA LEU A 497 13.12 4.08 18.80
C LEU A 497 13.30 2.63 19.28
N LYS A 498 14.45 2.29 19.86
CA LYS A 498 14.70 0.96 20.45
C LYS A 498 13.63 0.59 21.46
N THR A 499 13.28 1.51 22.36
CA THR A 499 12.25 1.29 23.40
C THR A 499 10.89 0.95 22.79
N VAL A 500 10.45 1.73 21.79
CA VAL A 500 9.19 1.47 21.08
C VAL A 500 9.24 0.16 20.34
N THR A 501 10.35 -0.17 19.68
CA THR A 501 10.52 -1.46 19.00
C THR A 501 10.36 -2.63 19.96
N LYS A 502 10.95 -2.56 21.16
CA LYS A 502 10.78 -3.61 22.18
C LYS A 502 9.33 -3.79 22.60
N ILE A 503 8.55 -2.71 22.71
CA ILE A 503 7.10 -2.76 23.00
C ILE A 503 6.37 -3.45 21.85
N VAL A 504 6.64 -3.05 20.61
CA VAL A 504 6.02 -3.66 19.42
C VAL A 504 6.34 -5.15 19.30
N THR A 505 7.58 -5.57 19.55
CA THR A 505 7.97 -6.98 19.58
C THR A 505 7.15 -7.79 20.57
N ARG A 506 6.99 -7.30 21.81
CA ARG A 506 6.18 -7.98 22.83
C ARG A 506 4.70 -8.02 22.47
N ASN A 507 4.18 -6.95 21.88
CA ASN A 507 2.80 -6.91 21.40
C ASN A 507 2.56 -7.96 20.30
N LEU A 508 3.46 -8.05 19.31
CA LEU A 508 3.34 -9.01 18.23
C LEU A 508 3.55 -10.47 18.69
N ASP A 509 4.43 -10.71 19.68
CA ASP A 509 4.55 -12.04 20.31
C ASP A 509 3.24 -12.45 21.00
N LYS A 510 2.59 -11.53 21.72
CA LYS A 510 1.27 -11.77 22.33
C LYS A 510 0.18 -12.02 21.29
N VAL A 511 0.19 -11.28 20.18
CA VAL A 511 -0.76 -11.47 19.08
C VAL A 511 -0.76 -12.91 18.58
N ILE A 512 0.40 -13.60 18.53
CA ILE A 512 0.47 -15.02 18.12
C ILE A 512 -0.44 -15.91 18.99
N ASP A 513 -0.49 -15.64 20.29
CA ASP A 513 -1.20 -16.49 21.25
C ASP A 513 -2.72 -16.21 21.25
N VAL A 514 -3.10 -14.92 21.18
CA VAL A 514 -4.51 -14.47 21.25
C VAL A 514 -5.22 -14.42 19.88
N ASN A 515 -4.53 -14.74 18.79
CA ASN A 515 -5.08 -14.70 17.45
C ASN A 515 -6.07 -15.86 17.18
N PHE A 516 -7.17 -15.55 16.50
CA PHE A 516 -8.03 -16.55 15.87
C PHE A 516 -7.43 -17.02 14.55
N TYR A 517 -7.17 -18.32 14.43
CA TYR A 517 -6.61 -18.94 13.24
C TYR A 517 -7.72 -19.59 12.40
N PRO A 518 -7.90 -19.21 11.12
CA PRO A 518 -8.99 -19.72 10.30
C PRO A 518 -8.82 -21.20 9.93
N ILE A 519 -7.59 -21.71 9.93
CA ILE A 519 -7.24 -23.11 9.66
C ILE A 519 -6.15 -23.60 10.63
N GLN A 520 -6.12 -24.89 10.93
CA GLN A 520 -5.22 -25.44 11.96
C GLN A 520 -3.74 -25.29 11.59
N GLU A 521 -3.39 -25.44 10.32
CA GLU A 521 -2.02 -25.33 9.80
C GLU A 521 -1.41 -23.95 10.02
N THR A 522 -2.26 -22.90 10.05
CA THR A 522 -1.82 -21.54 10.37
C THR A 522 -1.47 -21.39 11.85
N ARG A 523 -2.23 -22.04 12.74
CA ARG A 523 -1.91 -22.08 14.18
C ARG A 523 -0.62 -22.86 14.41
N THR A 524 -0.49 -24.04 13.79
CA THR A 524 0.69 -24.90 13.92
C THR A 524 1.96 -24.14 13.55
N SER A 525 2.01 -23.55 12.35
CA SER A 525 3.22 -22.83 11.90
C SER A 525 3.54 -21.63 12.80
N ASN A 526 2.53 -20.83 13.16
CA ASN A 526 2.76 -19.62 13.96
C ASN A 526 3.20 -19.94 15.40
N GLN A 527 2.67 -21.01 16.01
CA GLN A 527 3.10 -21.42 17.36
C GLN A 527 4.51 -22.03 17.35
N LYS A 528 4.84 -22.80 16.31
CA LYS A 528 6.11 -23.50 16.16
C LYS A 528 7.29 -22.55 15.92
N HIS A 529 7.11 -21.56 15.05
CA HIS A 529 8.18 -20.66 14.63
C HIS A 529 8.09 -19.26 15.26
N ARG A 530 6.88 -18.83 15.62
CA ARG A 530 6.60 -17.51 16.20
C ARG A 530 7.15 -16.29 15.43
N PRO A 531 7.04 -16.23 14.08
CA PRO A 531 7.54 -15.10 13.33
C PRO A 531 6.66 -13.85 13.53
N ILE A 532 7.28 -12.68 13.52
CA ILE A 532 6.62 -11.37 13.53
C ILE A 532 7.22 -10.49 12.43
N GLY A 533 6.51 -9.44 12.01
CA GLY A 533 6.99 -8.50 11.00
C GLY A 533 6.82 -7.05 11.45
N ILE A 534 7.90 -6.45 11.91
CA ILE A 534 7.99 -5.03 12.25
C ILE A 534 8.45 -4.27 11.03
N GLY A 535 7.66 -3.29 10.60
CA GLY A 535 7.99 -2.36 9.54
C GLY A 535 8.11 -0.93 10.05
N ILE A 536 8.28 0.00 9.11
CA ILE A 536 8.23 1.44 9.39
C ILE A 536 7.21 2.13 8.49
N GLN A 537 6.93 3.38 8.81
CA GLN A 537 6.28 4.36 7.94
C GLN A 537 6.85 5.75 8.21
N GLY A 538 6.70 6.66 7.27
CA GLY A 538 7.18 8.03 7.40
C GLY A 538 8.69 8.21 7.29
N LEU A 539 9.38 7.34 6.53
CA LEU A 539 10.82 7.51 6.28
C LEU A 539 11.13 8.83 5.56
N ALA A 540 10.37 9.14 4.50
CA ALA A 540 10.50 10.41 3.79
C ALA A 540 10.20 11.60 4.70
N ASP A 541 9.16 11.52 5.54
CA ASP A 541 8.86 12.56 6.53
C ASP A 541 10.03 12.78 7.48
N ALA A 542 10.64 11.71 8.01
CA ALA A 542 11.79 11.82 8.90
C ALA A 542 12.98 12.52 8.21
N PHE A 543 13.27 12.19 6.95
CA PHE A 543 14.31 12.87 6.17
C PHE A 543 13.99 14.35 5.96
N LEU A 544 12.75 14.69 5.60
CA LEU A 544 12.32 16.08 5.42
C LEU A 544 12.43 16.88 6.72
N LEU A 545 12.02 16.32 7.86
CA LEU A 545 12.10 16.97 9.17
C LEU A 545 13.56 17.21 9.62
N MET A 546 14.45 16.28 9.27
CA MET A 546 15.90 16.37 9.49
C MET A 546 16.61 17.26 8.45
N ARG A 547 15.91 17.70 7.39
CA ARG A 547 16.45 18.47 6.26
C ARG A 547 17.46 17.70 5.40
N TYR A 548 17.25 16.40 5.25
CA TYR A 548 18.09 15.54 4.41
C TYR A 548 17.39 15.24 3.08
N PRO A 549 17.94 15.68 1.93
CA PRO A 549 17.52 15.16 0.63
C PRO A 549 17.59 13.63 0.63
N PHE A 550 16.65 12.96 -0.03
CA PHE A 550 16.55 11.50 0.03
C PHE A 550 17.84 10.80 -0.46
N GLU A 551 18.54 11.39 -1.43
CA GLU A 551 19.79 10.88 -2.01
C GLU A 551 21.06 11.30 -1.25
N SER A 552 20.91 12.08 -0.18
CA SER A 552 22.05 12.57 0.60
C SER A 552 22.75 11.45 1.38
N LYS A 553 24.03 11.66 1.69
CA LYS A 553 24.81 10.74 2.52
C LYS A 553 24.21 10.61 3.92
N GLU A 554 23.71 11.72 4.46
CA GLU A 554 23.08 11.81 5.77
C GLU A 554 21.78 10.99 5.82
N ALA A 555 20.96 11.02 4.77
CA ALA A 555 19.77 10.17 4.66
C ALA A 555 20.14 8.68 4.58
N LYS A 556 21.20 8.34 3.84
CA LYS A 556 21.73 6.96 3.76
C LYS A 556 22.21 6.44 5.12
N GLU A 557 22.97 7.24 5.86
CA GLU A 557 23.44 6.91 7.20
C GLU A 557 22.28 6.78 8.20
N LEU A 558 21.30 7.69 8.14
CA LEU A 558 20.11 7.62 8.99
C LEU A 558 19.27 6.38 8.68
N ASN A 559 19.11 6.02 7.41
CA ASN A 559 18.46 4.77 6.99
C ASN A 559 19.15 3.55 7.64
N ILE A 560 20.47 3.45 7.57
CA ILE A 560 21.22 2.36 8.21
C ILE A 560 20.95 2.32 9.71
N LYS A 561 21.13 3.45 10.42
CA LYS A 561 20.99 3.53 11.87
C LYS A 561 19.57 3.25 12.36
N ILE A 562 18.53 3.66 11.62
CA ILE A 562 17.13 3.33 11.94
C ILE A 562 16.95 1.81 11.90
N PHE A 563 17.31 1.15 10.80
CA PHE A 563 17.08 -0.29 10.66
C PHE A 563 17.99 -1.13 11.56
N GLU A 564 19.22 -0.69 11.81
CA GLU A 564 20.10 -1.28 12.81
C GLU A 564 19.44 -1.25 14.21
N THR A 565 18.87 -0.11 14.59
CA THR A 565 18.17 0.07 15.87
C THR A 565 16.92 -0.79 15.99
N LEU A 566 16.12 -0.87 14.92
CA LEU A 566 14.93 -1.74 14.88
C LEU A 566 15.33 -3.21 15.10
N TYR A 567 16.34 -3.68 14.37
CA TYR A 567 16.75 -5.08 14.48
C TYR A 567 17.35 -5.39 15.85
N TYR A 568 18.21 -4.50 16.38
CA TYR A 568 18.78 -4.63 17.71
C TYR A 568 17.71 -4.67 18.80
N GLY A 569 16.79 -3.70 18.82
CA GLY A 569 15.72 -3.61 19.80
C GLY A 569 14.77 -4.82 19.73
N ALA A 570 14.43 -5.28 18.52
CA ALA A 570 13.56 -6.43 18.34
C ALA A 570 14.22 -7.74 18.83
N LEU A 571 15.51 -7.95 18.51
CA LEU A 571 16.27 -9.11 19.01
C LEU A 571 16.42 -9.07 20.53
N GLU A 572 16.72 -7.90 21.10
CA GLU A 572 16.84 -7.73 22.56
C GLU A 572 15.53 -8.08 23.27
N ALA A 573 14.38 -7.54 22.82
CA ALA A 573 13.08 -7.92 23.38
C ALA A 573 12.74 -9.40 23.18
N SER A 574 13.09 -9.97 22.02
CA SER A 574 12.85 -11.39 21.76
C SER A 574 13.72 -12.29 22.64
N CYS A 575 14.95 -11.86 22.96
CA CYS A 575 15.84 -12.54 23.89
C CYS A 575 15.35 -12.46 25.35
N GLU A 576 14.85 -11.29 25.78
CA GLU A 576 14.20 -11.11 27.08
C GLU A 576 12.98 -12.03 27.22
N LEU A 577 12.12 -12.07 26.20
CA LEU A 577 10.97 -12.99 26.17
C LEU A 577 11.40 -14.46 26.20
N ALA A 578 12.53 -14.82 25.59
CA ALA A 578 13.06 -16.18 25.63
C ALA A 578 13.59 -16.55 27.01
N ALA A 579 14.21 -15.60 27.72
CA ALA A 579 14.63 -15.80 29.10
C ALA A 579 13.43 -16.05 30.03
N GLU A 580 12.28 -15.44 29.77
CA GLU A 580 11.05 -15.59 30.55
C GLU A 580 10.23 -16.84 30.17
N LYS A 581 10.06 -17.09 28.86
CA LYS A 581 9.08 -18.07 28.33
C LYS A 581 9.71 -19.23 27.57
N GLY A 582 11.04 -19.25 27.44
CA GLY A 582 11.77 -20.15 26.54
C GLY A 582 11.77 -19.69 25.09
N THR A 583 12.62 -20.31 24.27
CA THR A 583 12.70 -20.04 22.82
C THR A 583 11.47 -20.54 22.07
N TYR A 584 11.32 -20.17 20.80
CA TYR A 584 10.40 -20.88 19.90
C TYR A 584 10.86 -22.33 19.68
N GLU A 585 9.93 -23.21 19.28
CA GLU A 585 10.14 -24.66 19.23
C GLU A 585 11.31 -25.05 18.31
N THR A 586 11.38 -24.45 17.12
CA THR A 586 12.43 -24.74 16.14
C THR A 586 13.65 -23.82 16.26
N TYR A 587 13.99 -23.33 17.45
CA TYR A 587 15.15 -22.46 17.61
C TYR A 587 16.48 -23.18 17.36
N GLN A 588 16.62 -24.41 17.86
CA GLN A 588 17.87 -25.16 17.73
C GLN A 588 18.19 -25.49 16.27
N GLY A 589 19.43 -25.21 15.87
CA GLY A 589 19.92 -25.39 14.50
C GLY A 589 19.74 -24.17 13.59
N SER A 590 18.92 -23.20 14.00
CA SER A 590 18.78 -21.91 13.30
C SER A 590 20.09 -21.12 13.28
N PRO A 591 20.30 -20.24 12.30
CA PRO A 591 21.43 -19.31 12.31
C PRO A 591 21.62 -18.53 13.60
N VAL A 592 20.55 -17.95 14.15
CA VAL A 592 20.65 -17.17 15.40
C VAL A 592 21.11 -18.05 16.57
N SER A 593 20.73 -19.34 16.61
CA SER A 593 21.23 -20.29 17.61
C SER A 593 22.73 -20.59 17.49
N LYS A 594 23.32 -20.29 16.33
CA LYS A 594 24.75 -20.42 16.05
C LYS A 594 25.49 -19.08 16.18
N GLY A 595 24.83 -18.04 16.70
CA GLY A 595 25.39 -16.69 16.81
C GLY A 595 25.48 -15.92 15.49
N ILE A 596 24.82 -16.39 14.43
CA ILE A 596 24.79 -15.75 13.11
C ILE A 596 23.52 -14.89 13.02
N LEU A 597 23.68 -13.57 13.00
CA LEU A 597 22.61 -12.60 12.84
C LEU A 597 22.48 -12.18 11.36
N GLN A 598 21.45 -11.40 11.06
CA GLN A 598 21.13 -11.06 9.68
C GLN A 598 22.28 -10.39 8.94
N TYR A 599 22.94 -9.39 9.53
CA TYR A 599 24.04 -8.68 8.87
C TYR A 599 25.25 -9.57 8.59
N ASP A 600 25.47 -10.62 9.40
CA ASP A 600 26.52 -11.61 9.17
C ASP A 600 26.25 -12.37 7.86
N MET A 601 24.99 -12.70 7.57
CA MET A 601 24.58 -13.35 6.31
C MET A 601 24.72 -12.45 5.07
N TRP A 602 24.86 -11.14 5.29
CA TRP A 602 25.14 -10.15 4.24
C TRP A 602 26.62 -9.76 4.17
N ASN A 603 27.46 -10.28 5.06
CA ASN A 603 28.86 -9.87 5.25
C ASN A 603 29.00 -8.36 5.51
N VAL A 604 28.06 -7.79 6.27
CA VAL A 604 28.04 -6.38 6.65
C VAL A 604 28.49 -6.24 8.09
N LYS A 605 29.43 -5.32 8.35
CA LYS A 605 29.77 -4.89 9.71
C LYS A 605 28.78 -3.78 10.14
N PRO A 606 28.03 -3.95 11.25
CA PRO A 606 27.17 -2.90 11.78
C PRO A 606 27.96 -1.63 12.19
N THR A 607 27.23 -0.54 12.45
CA THR A 607 27.84 0.66 13.03
C THR A 607 28.15 0.45 14.51
N ASP A 608 28.85 1.40 15.14
CA ASP A 608 29.15 1.37 16.57
C ASP A 608 27.99 1.90 17.44
N LEU A 609 26.77 2.04 16.89
CA LEU A 609 25.61 2.59 17.60
C LEU A 609 25.12 1.66 18.73
N TRP A 610 25.19 0.34 18.52
CA TRP A 610 24.73 -0.66 19.47
C TRP A 610 25.78 -1.75 19.72
N ASN A 611 25.80 -2.30 20.94
CA ASN A 611 26.74 -3.35 21.33
C ASN A 611 26.25 -4.74 20.90
N TRP A 612 26.53 -5.11 19.66
CA TRP A 612 26.13 -6.39 19.08
C TRP A 612 26.77 -7.61 19.75
N ASP A 613 27.99 -7.48 20.29
CA ASP A 613 28.68 -8.57 20.98
C ASP A 613 27.99 -8.93 22.30
N GLU A 614 27.58 -7.91 23.06
CA GLU A 614 26.79 -8.11 24.27
C GLU A 614 25.44 -8.77 23.96
N LEU A 615 24.76 -8.34 22.90
CA LEU A 615 23.49 -8.94 22.48
C LEU A 615 23.70 -10.39 22.01
N LYS A 616 24.73 -10.69 21.21
CA LYS A 616 25.08 -12.07 20.81
C LYS A 616 25.37 -12.95 22.02
N ALA A 617 26.04 -12.44 23.05
CA ALA A 617 26.28 -13.17 24.30
C ALA A 617 24.98 -13.46 25.06
N LYS A 618 24.05 -12.50 25.12
CA LYS A 618 22.70 -12.70 25.71
C LYS A 618 21.91 -13.76 24.92
N ILE A 619 21.91 -13.69 23.59
CA ILE A 619 21.25 -14.66 22.72
C ILE A 619 21.87 -16.06 22.87
N ALA A 620 23.20 -16.17 22.97
CA ALA A 620 23.85 -17.46 23.21
C ALA A 620 23.40 -18.10 24.53
N LYS A 621 23.11 -17.29 25.55
CA LYS A 621 22.67 -17.75 26.87
C LYS A 621 21.17 -18.09 26.92
N HIS A 622 20.32 -17.26 26.33
CA HIS A 622 18.86 -17.34 26.52
C HIS A 622 18.07 -17.73 25.26
N GLY A 623 18.70 -17.63 24.09
CA GLY A 623 18.06 -17.72 22.78
C GLY A 623 17.13 -16.53 22.49
N VAL A 624 16.23 -16.72 21.52
CA VAL A 624 15.21 -15.73 21.14
C VAL A 624 13.84 -16.39 21.02
N ARG A 625 12.78 -15.59 21.27
CA ARG A 625 11.39 -16.06 21.31
C ARG A 625 10.75 -16.16 19.92
N ASN A 626 11.24 -15.40 18.96
CA ASN A 626 10.66 -15.25 17.63
C ASN A 626 11.71 -15.59 16.57
N SER A 627 11.32 -16.38 15.56
CA SER A 627 12.25 -16.80 14.51
C SER A 627 12.62 -15.68 13.53
N LEU A 628 11.72 -14.74 13.29
CA LEU A 628 11.86 -13.62 12.35
C LEU A 628 11.17 -12.38 12.94
N LEU A 629 11.69 -11.19 12.66
CA LEU A 629 11.36 -9.96 13.37
C LEU A 629 10.97 -8.78 12.47
N ILE A 630 11.73 -8.51 11.40
CA ILE A 630 11.65 -7.25 10.64
C ILE A 630 11.17 -7.54 9.22
N ALA A 631 10.09 -6.87 8.81
CA ALA A 631 9.49 -6.99 7.47
C ALA A 631 8.76 -5.68 7.08
N PRO A 632 9.44 -4.71 6.45
CA PRO A 632 8.81 -3.46 6.04
C PRO A 632 7.77 -3.69 4.95
N MET A 633 6.50 -3.62 5.36
CA MET A 633 5.32 -3.78 4.52
C MET A 633 4.88 -2.46 3.87
N PRO A 634 3.98 -2.49 2.88
CA PRO A 634 3.29 -1.29 2.42
C PRO A 634 2.31 -0.84 3.50
N THR A 635 2.34 0.45 3.86
CA THR A 635 1.51 1.01 4.93
C THR A 635 0.38 1.89 4.38
N ALA A 636 -0.17 1.53 3.21
CA ALA A 636 -1.11 2.37 2.45
C ALA A 636 -2.24 2.98 3.29
N SER A 637 -2.94 2.17 4.10
CA SER A 637 -4.01 2.69 4.95
C SER A 637 -3.51 3.24 6.30
N THR A 638 -2.53 2.59 6.92
CA THR A 638 -2.08 2.95 8.28
C THR A 638 -1.23 4.21 8.30
N ALA A 639 -0.43 4.47 7.26
CA ALA A 639 0.28 5.73 7.10
C ALA A 639 -0.66 6.90 6.81
N GLN A 640 -1.73 6.67 6.05
CA GLN A 640 -2.79 7.68 5.87
C GLN A 640 -3.47 8.04 7.19
N ILE A 641 -3.77 7.04 8.05
CA ILE A 641 -4.34 7.28 9.38
C ILE A 641 -3.41 8.16 10.22
N LEU A 642 -2.10 7.85 10.25
CA LEU A 642 -1.13 8.62 11.04
C LEU A 642 -0.71 9.94 10.38
N GLY A 643 -1.01 10.14 9.09
CA GLY A 643 -0.64 11.31 8.31
C GLY A 643 0.79 11.31 7.79
N ASN A 644 1.38 10.13 7.60
CA ASN A 644 2.75 9.92 7.14
C ASN A 644 2.79 9.46 5.67
N ASN A 645 3.95 9.58 5.04
CA ASN A 645 4.25 8.93 3.77
C ASN A 645 4.41 7.42 3.95
N GLU A 646 4.15 6.68 2.88
CA GLU A 646 4.10 5.21 2.92
C GLU A 646 5.49 4.60 3.15
N SER A 647 5.57 3.72 4.14
CA SER A 647 6.70 2.81 4.39
C SER A 647 8.08 3.49 4.28
N ILE A 648 8.94 2.94 3.42
CA ILE A 648 10.29 3.37 3.05
C ILE A 648 10.31 4.25 1.79
N GLU A 649 9.16 4.64 1.24
CA GLU A 649 9.09 5.28 -0.07
C GLU A 649 9.40 6.78 -0.01
N PRO A 650 10.05 7.36 -1.04
CA PRO A 650 10.03 8.80 -1.28
C PRO A 650 8.61 9.29 -1.58
N TYR A 651 8.39 10.60 -1.51
CA TYR A 651 7.14 11.18 -2.00
C TYR A 651 7.00 10.97 -3.51
N THR A 652 5.89 10.39 -3.93
CA THR A 652 5.62 10.17 -5.36
C THR A 652 5.29 11.45 -6.11
N SER A 653 4.73 12.44 -5.41
CA SER A 653 4.43 13.78 -5.90
C SER A 653 4.32 14.74 -4.73
N ASN A 654 4.70 16.02 -4.92
CA ASN A 654 4.45 17.05 -3.92
C ASN A 654 3.03 17.65 -3.98
N ILE A 655 2.28 17.36 -5.04
CA ILE A 655 0.84 17.68 -5.10
C ILE A 655 0.07 16.53 -5.72
N TYR A 656 -0.99 16.08 -5.07
CA TYR A 656 -1.80 14.97 -5.57
C TYR A 656 -3.26 15.15 -5.23
N VAL A 657 -4.12 14.59 -6.06
CA VAL A 657 -5.57 14.61 -5.86
C VAL A 657 -5.97 13.32 -5.12
N ARG A 658 -6.68 13.45 -4.01
CA ARG A 658 -7.32 12.31 -3.33
C ARG A 658 -8.82 12.38 -3.47
N ARG A 659 -9.40 11.25 -3.84
CA ARG A 659 -10.86 11.04 -3.84
C ARG A 659 -11.29 10.55 -2.47
N VAL A 660 -12.19 11.28 -1.83
CA VAL A 660 -12.98 10.82 -0.68
C VAL A 660 -14.45 10.81 -1.09
N LEU A 661 -15.32 10.26 -0.24
CA LEU A 661 -16.75 10.14 -0.56
C LEU A 661 -17.43 11.50 -0.87
N SER A 662 -16.92 12.58 -0.26
CA SER A 662 -17.44 13.93 -0.45
C SER A 662 -16.83 14.71 -1.63
N GLY A 663 -15.84 14.14 -2.34
CA GLY A 663 -15.26 14.77 -3.52
C GLY A 663 -13.77 14.52 -3.71
N GLU A 664 -13.17 15.28 -4.62
CA GLU A 664 -11.74 15.28 -4.88
C GLU A 664 -11.06 16.45 -4.16
N PHE A 665 -10.01 16.16 -3.40
CA PHE A 665 -9.24 17.15 -2.64
C PHE A 665 -7.81 17.18 -3.17
N VAL A 666 -7.34 18.38 -3.50
CA VAL A 666 -5.94 18.64 -3.83
C VAL A 666 -5.16 18.70 -2.52
N ILE A 667 -4.14 17.86 -2.40
CA ILE A 667 -3.27 17.80 -1.23
C ILE A 667 -1.87 18.15 -1.66
N VAL A 668 -1.30 19.16 -1.00
CA VAL A 668 0.09 19.55 -1.13
C VAL A 668 0.88 18.83 -0.04
N ASN A 669 2.12 18.44 -0.32
CA ASN A 669 3.05 17.94 0.69
C ASN A 669 3.12 18.96 1.84
N PRO A 670 2.71 18.59 3.06
CA PRO A 670 2.56 19.54 4.16
C PRO A 670 3.90 20.15 4.58
N HIS A 671 5.01 19.44 4.39
CA HIS A 671 6.35 19.94 4.67
C HIS A 671 6.76 21.02 3.67
N LEU A 672 6.57 20.76 2.36
CA LEU A 672 6.85 21.74 1.30
C LEU A 672 6.00 22.99 1.46
N LEU A 673 4.71 22.81 1.75
CA LEU A 673 3.78 23.92 1.90
C LEU A 673 4.19 24.85 3.06
N ARG A 674 4.64 24.29 4.19
CA ARG A 674 5.19 25.08 5.30
C ARG A 674 6.44 25.83 4.89
N ASP A 675 7.41 25.16 4.30
CA ASP A 675 8.67 25.79 3.87
C ASP A 675 8.44 26.95 2.86
N LEU A 676 7.54 26.76 1.90
CA LEU A 676 7.20 27.81 0.93
C LEU A 676 6.44 28.96 1.61
N THR A 677 5.57 28.66 2.58
CA THR A 677 4.83 29.68 3.33
C THR A 677 5.76 30.51 4.21
N ASP A 678 6.66 29.85 4.94
CA ASP A 678 7.65 30.49 5.83
C ASP A 678 8.61 31.40 5.07
N ARG A 679 8.95 31.04 3.83
CA ARG A 679 9.75 31.86 2.92
C ARG A 679 8.95 32.90 2.13
N GLY A 680 7.64 33.00 2.33
CA GLY A 680 6.78 33.94 1.60
C GLY A 680 6.67 33.65 0.10
N LEU A 681 6.90 32.40 -0.31
CA LEU A 681 6.87 31.94 -1.70
C LEU A 681 5.53 31.31 -2.11
N TRP A 682 4.68 30.94 -1.14
CA TRP A 682 3.40 30.29 -1.42
C TRP A 682 2.32 31.29 -1.86
N ASP A 683 1.78 31.08 -3.06
CA ASP A 683 0.63 31.78 -3.63
C ASP A 683 -0.12 30.90 -4.64
N GLU A 684 -1.27 31.36 -5.14
CA GLU A 684 -2.07 30.63 -6.14
C GLU A 684 -1.27 30.34 -7.42
N ALA A 685 -0.34 31.25 -7.79
CA ALA A 685 0.53 31.05 -8.95
C ALA A 685 1.52 29.89 -8.71
N MET A 686 2.17 29.84 -7.55
CA MET A 686 3.06 28.75 -7.14
C MET A 686 2.34 27.40 -7.14
N GLN A 687 1.12 27.34 -6.60
CA GLN A 687 0.31 26.13 -6.66
C GLN A 687 0.06 25.67 -8.10
N ASN A 688 -0.32 26.60 -8.99
CA ASN A 688 -0.56 26.31 -10.41
C ASN A 688 0.73 25.91 -11.15
N GLU A 689 1.87 26.52 -10.81
CA GLU A 689 3.19 26.18 -11.37
C GLU A 689 3.59 24.75 -10.96
N ILE A 690 3.40 24.36 -9.69
CA ILE A 690 3.65 23.00 -9.22
C ILE A 690 2.70 21.99 -9.89
N LEU A 691 1.41 22.34 -10.04
CA LEU A 691 0.45 21.52 -10.78
C LEU A 691 0.85 21.33 -12.24
N ALA A 692 1.24 22.41 -12.92
CA ALA A 692 1.72 22.38 -14.31
C ALA A 692 2.97 21.51 -14.47
N ASN A 693 3.81 21.43 -13.43
CA ASN A 693 4.98 20.56 -13.34
C ASN A 693 4.67 19.18 -12.74
N PHE A 694 3.40 18.78 -12.66
CA PHE A 694 2.95 17.47 -12.15
C PHE A 694 3.46 17.14 -10.74
N GLY A 695 3.56 18.16 -9.88
CA GLY A 695 4.05 18.03 -8.51
C GLY A 695 5.57 18.09 -8.34
N SER A 696 6.31 18.30 -9.42
CA SER A 696 7.73 18.65 -9.36
C SER A 696 7.93 20.12 -8.96
N VAL A 697 9.00 20.37 -8.21
CA VAL A 697 9.48 21.71 -7.88
C VAL A 697 10.76 22.10 -8.63
N GLN A 698 11.34 21.20 -9.44
CA GLN A 698 12.68 21.36 -10.00
C GLN A 698 12.76 22.51 -11.02
N ASN A 699 11.73 22.64 -11.87
CA ASN A 699 11.68 23.61 -12.96
C ASN A 699 10.99 24.93 -12.59
N ILE A 700 10.91 25.25 -11.29
CA ILE A 700 10.29 26.48 -10.80
C ILE A 700 11.41 27.42 -10.32
N GLU A 701 11.65 28.52 -11.06
CA GLU A 701 12.76 29.45 -10.79
C GLU A 701 12.67 30.10 -9.40
N ARG A 702 11.46 30.37 -8.93
CA ARG A 702 11.19 31.00 -7.62
C ARG A 702 11.58 30.12 -6.43
N ILE A 703 11.70 28.81 -6.62
CA ILE A 703 12.05 27.88 -5.54
C ILE A 703 13.59 27.75 -5.48
N PRO A 704 14.22 28.00 -4.32
CA PRO A 704 15.66 27.89 -4.17
C PRO A 704 16.14 26.43 -4.20
N ASP A 705 17.42 26.24 -4.56
CA ASP A 705 17.99 24.92 -4.85
C ASP A 705 18.02 23.98 -3.64
N ASP A 706 18.10 24.52 -2.42
CA ASP A 706 18.05 23.73 -1.19
C ASP A 706 16.68 23.05 -1.02
N LEU A 707 15.58 23.76 -1.30
CA LEU A 707 14.24 23.19 -1.31
C LEU A 707 14.03 22.24 -2.50
N LYS A 708 14.59 22.56 -3.68
CA LYS A 708 14.53 21.65 -4.83
C LYS A 708 15.18 20.31 -4.52
N ALA A 709 16.36 20.32 -3.89
CA ALA A 709 17.05 19.10 -3.48
C ALA A 709 16.22 18.30 -2.45
N LEU A 710 15.61 18.99 -1.48
CA LEU A 710 14.83 18.34 -0.42
C LEU A 710 13.53 17.71 -0.93
N TYR A 711 12.86 18.37 -1.89
CA TYR A 711 11.53 17.98 -2.38
C TYR A 711 11.55 17.32 -3.77
N LYS A 712 12.65 16.65 -4.12
CA LYS A 712 12.66 15.74 -5.27
C LYS A 712 11.61 14.64 -5.07
N THR A 713 10.81 14.43 -6.10
CA THR A 713 9.86 13.32 -6.18
C THR A 713 10.59 12.02 -6.50
N VAL A 714 9.93 10.88 -6.27
CA VAL A 714 10.48 9.56 -6.60
C VAL A 714 10.90 9.41 -8.08
N TRP A 715 10.29 10.19 -8.97
CA TRP A 715 10.57 10.20 -10.41
C TRP A 715 11.87 10.93 -10.77
N GLU A 716 12.40 11.72 -9.83
CA GLU A 716 13.58 12.55 -9.99
C GLU A 716 14.76 12.01 -9.19
N ILE A 717 14.50 11.06 -8.29
CA ILE A 717 15.51 10.35 -7.52
C ILE A 717 16.01 9.15 -8.35
N PRO A 718 17.33 9.00 -8.57
CA PRO A 718 17.86 7.85 -9.27
C PRO A 718 17.48 6.53 -8.56
N GLN A 719 16.87 5.60 -9.30
CA GLN A 719 16.41 4.33 -8.70
C GLN A 719 17.57 3.48 -8.15
N LYS A 720 18.79 3.66 -8.67
CA LYS A 720 20.01 3.06 -8.10
C LYS A 720 20.17 3.40 -6.62
N VAL A 721 19.93 4.66 -6.22
CA VAL A 721 20.01 5.12 -4.83
C VAL A 721 18.96 4.41 -3.96
N ILE A 722 17.74 4.26 -4.47
CA ILE A 722 16.66 3.55 -3.76
C ILE A 722 17.05 2.09 -3.50
N LEU A 723 17.62 1.41 -4.50
CA LEU A 723 18.07 0.02 -4.40
C LEU A 723 19.28 -0.12 -3.48
N GLU A 724 20.21 0.84 -3.49
CA GLU A 724 21.34 0.86 -2.55
C GLU A 724 20.87 1.00 -1.11
N MET A 725 20.01 1.97 -0.81
CA MET A 725 19.46 2.14 0.54
C MET A 725 18.64 0.91 0.97
N ALA A 726 17.99 0.22 0.02
CA ALA A 726 17.29 -1.04 0.25
C ALA A 726 18.24 -2.19 0.59
N ALA A 727 19.40 -2.27 -0.06
CA ALA A 727 20.43 -3.25 0.25
C ALA A 727 21.07 -2.97 1.62
N ASP A 728 21.38 -1.70 1.91
CA ASP A 728 21.95 -1.27 3.19
C ASP A 728 21.06 -1.66 4.37
N ARG A 729 19.76 -1.33 4.29
CA ARG A 729 18.80 -1.75 5.33
C ARG A 729 18.53 -3.25 5.32
N GLY A 730 18.69 -3.91 4.16
CA GLY A 730 18.50 -5.35 3.98
C GLY A 730 19.38 -6.21 4.90
N ALA A 731 20.56 -5.70 5.27
CA ALA A 731 21.45 -6.33 6.23
C ALA A 731 20.84 -6.42 7.66
N PHE A 732 19.82 -5.64 7.97
CA PHE A 732 19.12 -5.64 9.26
C PHE A 732 17.66 -6.11 9.14
N ILE A 733 17.29 -6.69 7.99
CA ILE A 733 15.94 -7.22 7.72
C ILE A 733 16.03 -8.73 7.49
N ASP A 734 15.56 -9.50 8.48
CA ASP A 734 15.61 -10.97 8.46
C ASP A 734 14.57 -11.60 7.52
N GLN A 735 13.49 -10.88 7.18
CA GLN A 735 12.57 -11.23 6.11
C GLN A 735 12.92 -10.50 4.81
N SER A 736 12.06 -9.65 4.26
CA SER A 736 12.31 -8.78 3.10
C SER A 736 11.58 -7.46 3.27
N GLN A 737 11.47 -6.67 2.21
CA GLN A 737 10.83 -5.36 2.18
C GLN A 737 10.05 -5.18 0.87
N SER A 738 8.88 -4.55 0.94
CA SER A 738 8.07 -4.24 -0.25
C SER A 738 8.66 -3.06 -1.02
N LEU A 739 9.47 -3.36 -2.04
CA LEU A 739 10.24 -2.35 -2.76
C LEU A 739 9.61 -1.99 -4.11
N ASN A 740 8.84 -0.91 -4.17
CA ASN A 740 8.36 -0.39 -5.45
C ASN A 740 9.49 0.31 -6.22
N VAL A 741 9.51 0.12 -7.54
CA VAL A 741 10.46 0.77 -8.45
C VAL A 741 9.69 1.72 -9.36
N HIS A 742 10.21 2.94 -9.51
CA HIS A 742 9.55 4.01 -10.27
C HIS A 742 10.42 4.42 -11.44
N ILE A 743 9.98 4.13 -12.67
CA ILE A 743 10.69 4.51 -13.89
C ILE A 743 9.68 5.17 -14.82
N GLY A 744 9.85 6.47 -15.06
CA GLY A 744 8.93 7.27 -15.87
C GLY A 744 8.74 6.68 -17.26
N ASP A 745 9.86 6.53 -17.98
CA ASP A 745 9.94 5.95 -19.32
C ASP A 745 10.70 4.62 -19.28
N PRO A 746 10.00 3.50 -19.02
CA PRO A 746 10.65 2.20 -18.88
C PRO A 746 11.15 1.70 -20.24
N THR A 747 12.46 1.50 -20.35
CA THR A 747 13.07 0.77 -21.47
C THR A 747 13.57 -0.59 -20.99
N THR A 748 13.72 -1.55 -21.91
CA THR A 748 14.38 -2.84 -21.64
C THR A 748 15.74 -2.64 -20.97
N GLU A 749 16.46 -1.60 -21.35
CA GLU A 749 17.81 -1.27 -20.87
C GLU A 749 17.79 -0.83 -19.41
N LYS A 750 16.92 0.14 -19.09
CA LYS A 750 16.72 0.66 -17.74
C LYS A 750 16.24 -0.43 -16.79
N LEU A 751 15.26 -1.23 -17.23
CA LEU A 751 14.72 -2.32 -16.41
C LEU A 751 15.74 -3.44 -16.20
N THR A 752 16.48 -3.81 -17.24
CA THR A 752 17.51 -4.85 -17.12
C THR A 752 18.59 -4.42 -16.15
N SER A 753 19.19 -3.24 -16.34
CA SER A 753 20.24 -2.73 -15.46
C SER A 753 19.77 -2.61 -14.01
N MET A 754 18.55 -2.13 -13.79
CA MET A 754 17.92 -2.03 -12.48
C MET A 754 17.77 -3.39 -11.78
N HIS A 755 17.21 -4.40 -12.46
CA HIS A 755 17.02 -5.72 -11.87
C HIS A 755 18.34 -6.44 -11.60
N PHE A 756 19.32 -6.33 -12.51
CA PHE A 756 20.64 -6.92 -12.29
C PHE A 756 21.36 -6.23 -11.13
N PHE A 757 21.27 -4.91 -11.02
CA PHE A 757 21.83 -4.17 -9.90
C PHE A 757 21.22 -4.62 -8.55
N GLY A 758 19.89 -4.74 -8.48
CA GLY A 758 19.22 -5.23 -7.27
C GLY A 758 19.65 -6.65 -6.89
N TRP A 759 19.76 -7.55 -7.87
CA TRP A 759 20.24 -8.91 -7.67
C TRP A 759 21.70 -8.98 -7.19
N GLU A 760 22.60 -8.23 -7.83
CA GLU A 760 24.04 -8.19 -7.49
C GLU A 760 24.29 -7.57 -6.10
N LYS A 761 23.48 -6.58 -5.71
CA LYS A 761 23.49 -6.03 -4.34
C LYS A 761 22.90 -6.99 -3.31
N GLY A 762 22.37 -8.13 -3.73
CA GLY A 762 21.85 -9.16 -2.85
C GLY A 762 20.43 -8.88 -2.38
N LEU A 763 19.63 -8.03 -3.01
CA LEU A 763 18.24 -7.85 -2.56
C LEU A 763 17.50 -9.19 -2.53
N LYS A 764 16.58 -9.34 -1.59
CA LYS A 764 15.70 -10.53 -1.51
C LYS A 764 14.48 -10.33 -2.41
N THR A 765 13.83 -9.18 -2.26
CA THR A 765 12.83 -8.65 -3.19
C THR A 765 13.51 -7.57 -4.04
N GLY A 766 13.71 -7.85 -5.32
CA GLY A 766 14.24 -6.87 -6.28
C GLY A 766 13.21 -5.84 -6.69
N MET A 767 11.94 -6.26 -6.80
CA MET A 767 10.84 -5.38 -7.17
C MET A 767 9.49 -5.93 -6.68
N TYR A 768 8.74 -5.08 -5.99
CA TYR A 768 7.31 -5.26 -5.72
C TYR A 768 6.51 -4.82 -6.97
N TYR A 769 6.07 -3.57 -7.08
CA TYR A 769 5.52 -3.05 -8.33
C TYR A 769 6.54 -2.24 -9.13
N LEU A 770 6.47 -2.39 -10.46
CA LEU A 770 6.95 -1.36 -11.36
C LEU A 770 5.87 -0.28 -11.50
N ARG A 771 6.22 0.97 -11.22
CA ARG A 771 5.40 2.16 -11.42
C ARG A 771 5.97 2.97 -12.57
N THR A 772 5.11 3.29 -13.53
CA THR A 772 5.47 4.03 -14.76
C THR A 772 4.62 5.29 -14.87
N LYS A 773 5.07 6.28 -15.65
CA LYS A 773 4.22 7.42 -16.00
C LYS A 773 3.40 7.08 -17.24
N PRO A 774 2.13 7.54 -17.34
CA PRO A 774 1.36 7.40 -18.57
C PRO A 774 2.09 8.05 -19.75
N ALA A 775 2.05 7.40 -20.93
CA ALA A 775 2.70 7.90 -22.15
C ALA A 775 2.11 9.22 -22.68
N ALA A 776 0.87 9.54 -22.29
CA ALA A 776 0.24 10.83 -22.57
C ALA A 776 -0.09 11.53 -21.25
N ASN A 777 0.35 12.77 -21.11
CA ASN A 777 -0.01 13.59 -19.97
C ASN A 777 -1.54 13.79 -19.96
N PRO A 778 -2.23 13.50 -18.84
CA PRO A 778 -3.64 13.81 -18.74
C PRO A 778 -3.85 15.32 -18.94
N ILE A 779 -4.85 15.69 -19.74
CA ILE A 779 -5.23 17.09 -19.95
C ILE A 779 -5.59 17.68 -18.59
N GLN A 780 -4.81 18.67 -18.14
CA GLN A 780 -5.06 19.36 -16.88
C GLN A 780 -6.24 20.32 -17.06
N PHE A 781 -7.45 19.89 -16.70
CA PHE A 781 -8.66 20.71 -16.80
C PHE A 781 -8.70 21.85 -15.76
N THR A 782 -7.79 21.86 -14.79
CA THR A 782 -7.80 22.79 -13.64
C THR A 782 -6.80 23.94 -13.74
N VAL A 783 -5.90 23.95 -14.72
CA VAL A 783 -4.88 25.00 -14.85
C VAL A 783 -5.37 26.06 -15.83
N ASP A 784 -5.61 27.27 -15.33
CA ASP A 784 -5.90 28.44 -16.16
C ASP A 784 -4.62 28.85 -16.92
N LYS A 785 -4.48 28.35 -18.14
CA LYS A 785 -3.32 28.61 -19.01
C LYS A 785 -3.11 30.11 -19.30
N SER A 786 -4.16 30.93 -19.19
CA SER A 786 -4.06 32.38 -19.44
C SER A 786 -3.23 33.09 -18.36
N LYS A 787 -3.27 32.62 -17.11
CA LYS A 787 -2.47 33.17 -16.01
C LYS A 787 -0.98 32.85 -16.15
N LEU A 788 -0.63 31.69 -16.73
CA LEU A 788 0.76 31.27 -16.98
C LEU A 788 1.41 32.05 -18.14
N GLN A 789 0.65 32.42 -19.17
CA GLN A 789 1.16 33.14 -20.36
C GLN A 789 1.41 34.64 -20.15
N SER A 790 0.88 35.23 -19.09
CA SER A 790 0.96 36.67 -18.83
C SER A 790 2.35 37.22 -18.45
N ARG A 791 3.37 36.36 -18.33
CA ARG A 791 4.75 36.76 -17.96
C ARG A 791 5.73 36.85 -19.14
N ASP A 792 5.55 36.05 -20.20
CA ASP A 792 6.42 36.08 -21.39
C ASP A 792 6.31 37.39 -22.21
N SER A 793 5.28 38.19 -21.93
CA SER A 793 5.02 39.47 -22.61
C SER A 793 5.59 40.71 -21.89
N SER A 794 6.33 40.54 -20.79
CA SER A 794 6.86 41.66 -19.98
C SER A 794 8.36 41.97 -20.16
N THR A 795 9.03 41.32 -21.13
CA THR A 795 10.42 41.60 -21.50
C THR A 795 10.60 41.68 -23.01
N SER A 796 10.09 42.75 -23.63
CA SER A 796 10.60 43.29 -24.90
C SER A 796 9.88 44.58 -25.28
N ASN A 797 10.33 45.71 -24.72
CA ASN A 797 10.07 47.02 -25.32
C ASN A 797 11.42 47.62 -25.74
N GLY A 798 11.66 47.68 -27.05
CA GLY A 798 12.84 48.32 -27.62
C GLY A 798 12.97 48.17 -29.14
N SER A 799 12.59 49.23 -29.85
CA SER A 799 12.88 49.60 -31.26
C SER A 799 11.99 49.06 -32.40
N THR A 800 11.39 50.03 -33.08
CA THR A 800 10.55 50.00 -34.28
C THR A 800 11.37 50.07 -35.57
N SER A 801 10.96 49.32 -36.60
CA SER A 801 10.83 49.82 -38.00
C SER A 801 10.14 48.81 -38.92
N ALA A 802 9.24 49.32 -39.75
CA ALA A 802 8.33 48.63 -40.66
C ALA A 802 8.97 48.04 -41.94
N ILE A 803 8.28 47.10 -42.60
CA ILE A 803 7.76 47.17 -44.00
C ILE A 803 7.15 45.82 -44.44
N ASP A 804 5.95 45.93 -45.06
CA ASP A 804 5.19 45.07 -45.99
C ASP A 804 5.06 43.54 -45.78
N SER A 805 3.84 42.99 -45.63
CA SER A 805 2.73 42.85 -46.61
C SER A 805 3.02 41.81 -47.71
N THR A 806 2.46 40.60 -47.59
CA THR A 806 1.63 39.96 -48.64
C THR A 806 1.06 38.59 -48.21
N ILE A 807 -0.21 38.38 -48.61
CA ILE A 807 -0.91 37.11 -48.90
C ILE A 807 -1.58 36.37 -47.72
N ASN A 808 -2.85 36.76 -47.52
CA ASN A 808 -3.94 35.91 -47.03
C ASN A 808 -4.62 35.25 -48.24
N SER A 809 -4.81 33.93 -48.25
CA SER A 809 -6.00 33.28 -48.85
C SER A 809 -6.03 31.77 -48.56
N SER A 810 -7.23 31.27 -48.20
CA SER A 810 -7.67 29.87 -48.12
C SER A 810 -7.31 29.18 -46.78
N VAL A 811 -8.20 28.57 -46.00
CA VAL A 811 -9.60 28.12 -46.15
C VAL A 811 -10.21 28.10 -44.74
N ASN A 812 -11.45 28.58 -44.56
CA ASN A 812 -12.25 28.31 -43.37
C ASN A 812 -13.65 27.87 -43.81
N ASN A 813 -14.29 27.06 -42.96
CA ASN A 813 -15.60 26.39 -43.08
C ASN A 813 -15.49 25.02 -43.75
N THR A 814 -15.78 23.91 -43.07
CA THR A 814 -17.05 23.60 -42.41
C THR A 814 -16.83 22.35 -41.54
N ILE A 815 -17.55 22.17 -40.42
CA ILE A 815 -18.24 20.94 -39.98
C ILE A 815 -18.65 21.08 -38.50
N ASN A 816 -19.97 21.12 -38.30
CA ASN A 816 -20.67 20.84 -37.05
C ASN A 816 -21.49 19.56 -37.28
N SER A 817 -21.64 18.74 -36.23
CA SER A 817 -22.65 17.67 -36.01
C SER A 817 -22.16 16.22 -35.94
N PRO A 818 -22.82 15.36 -35.13
CA PRO A 818 -22.17 14.32 -34.32
C PRO A 818 -22.34 12.89 -34.85
N ILE A 819 -21.41 12.00 -34.51
CA ILE A 819 -21.40 10.60 -34.95
C ILE A 819 -21.98 9.68 -33.86
N ASN A 820 -23.12 9.06 -34.20
CA ASN A 820 -23.72 7.93 -33.52
C ASN A 820 -22.98 6.61 -33.83
N SER A 821 -22.95 5.75 -32.81
CA SER A 821 -22.40 4.38 -32.80
C SER A 821 -23.26 3.37 -33.57
N THR A 822 -22.65 2.48 -34.35
CA THR A 822 -23.06 1.07 -34.56
C THR A 822 -21.95 0.26 -35.28
N PRO A 823 -21.91 -1.08 -35.15
CA PRO A 823 -20.69 -1.89 -35.17
C PRO A 823 -20.29 -2.44 -36.54
N ILE A 824 -18.98 -2.53 -36.78
CA ILE A 824 -18.41 -3.15 -38.00
C ILE A 824 -18.09 -4.63 -37.74
N LYS A 825 -18.57 -5.45 -38.66
CA LYS A 825 -18.40 -6.91 -38.78
C LYS A 825 -16.93 -7.34 -38.93
N SER A 826 -16.63 -8.51 -38.41
CA SER A 826 -15.38 -9.26 -38.51
C SER A 826 -14.95 -9.55 -39.96
N PRO A 827 -13.65 -9.53 -40.28
CA PRO A 827 -13.10 -10.29 -41.40
C PRO A 827 -12.25 -11.50 -40.95
N ASN A 828 -12.35 -12.53 -41.78
CA ASN A 828 -11.74 -13.84 -41.67
C ASN A 828 -10.20 -13.85 -41.64
N LYS A 829 -9.69 -14.96 -41.11
CA LYS A 829 -8.30 -15.45 -41.12
C LYS A 829 -7.60 -15.31 -42.48
N SER A 830 -6.45 -14.62 -42.48
CA SER A 830 -5.22 -15.09 -43.13
C SER A 830 -4.03 -14.68 -42.25
N VAL A 831 -3.25 -15.67 -41.81
CA VAL A 831 -2.03 -15.45 -41.04
C VAL A 831 -0.94 -15.04 -42.03
N ASN A 832 -0.50 -13.78 -41.96
CA ASN A 832 0.59 -13.28 -42.78
C ASN A 832 1.94 -13.69 -42.18
N ASP A 833 2.73 -14.47 -42.92
CA ASP A 833 4.12 -14.84 -42.59
C ASP A 833 5.03 -13.62 -42.34
N ASN A 834 4.69 -12.44 -42.86
CA ASN A 834 5.42 -11.20 -42.65
C ASN A 834 5.44 -10.71 -41.18
N ASP A 835 4.44 -11.06 -40.35
CA ASP A 835 4.43 -10.68 -38.93
C ASP A 835 5.37 -11.55 -38.09
N ALA A 836 5.58 -12.80 -38.48
CA ALA A 836 6.53 -13.71 -37.82
C ALA A 836 7.97 -13.27 -38.08
N GLU A 837 8.27 -12.86 -39.31
CA GLU A 837 9.61 -12.40 -39.71
C GLU A 837 9.96 -11.04 -39.07
N LYS A 838 8.99 -10.13 -39.01
CA LYS A 838 9.14 -8.83 -38.31
C LYS A 838 9.33 -9.01 -36.79
N ARG A 839 8.64 -9.97 -36.17
CA ARG A 839 8.86 -10.36 -34.76
C ARG A 839 10.25 -10.98 -34.55
N LYS A 840 10.73 -11.78 -35.50
CA LYS A 840 12.07 -12.39 -35.45
C LYS A 840 13.17 -11.33 -35.56
N GLN A 841 13.02 -10.36 -36.46
CA GLN A 841 13.94 -9.22 -36.59
C GLN A 841 13.94 -8.31 -35.35
N LEU A 842 12.77 -7.98 -34.80
CA LEU A 842 12.66 -7.20 -33.56
C LEU A 842 13.28 -7.94 -32.36
N SER A 843 13.11 -9.26 -32.29
CA SER A 843 13.74 -10.11 -31.27
C SER A 843 15.26 -10.16 -31.40
N GLN A 844 15.78 -10.28 -32.63
CA GLN A 844 17.22 -10.25 -32.90
C GLN A 844 17.83 -8.89 -32.55
N GLN A 845 17.16 -7.79 -32.91
CA GLN A 845 17.60 -6.44 -32.56
C GLN A 845 17.59 -6.21 -31.05
N ALA A 846 16.53 -6.66 -30.35
CA ALA A 846 16.45 -6.58 -28.90
C ALA A 846 17.55 -7.39 -28.21
N SER A 847 17.89 -8.57 -28.75
CA SER A 847 18.96 -9.43 -28.24
C SER A 847 20.35 -8.80 -28.42
N LYS A 848 20.62 -8.22 -29.60
CA LYS A 848 21.89 -7.54 -29.92
C LYS A 848 22.09 -6.27 -29.09
N ASN A 849 21.01 -5.52 -28.87
CA ASN A 849 21.04 -4.36 -27.98
C ASN A 849 21.39 -4.82 -26.55
N LEU A 850 20.73 -5.88 -26.05
CA LEU A 850 20.95 -6.41 -24.69
C LEU A 850 22.39 -6.88 -24.45
N GLU A 851 23.02 -7.48 -25.46
CA GLU A 851 24.43 -7.90 -25.41
C GLU A 851 25.41 -6.73 -25.24
N THR A 852 25.18 -5.64 -25.97
CA THR A 852 26.01 -4.42 -25.90
C THR A 852 25.87 -3.74 -24.52
N MET A 853 24.69 -3.83 -23.91
CA MET A 853 24.40 -3.23 -22.60
C MET A 853 25.02 -3.99 -21.44
N LEU A 854 24.93 -5.32 -21.44
CA LEU A 854 25.59 -6.14 -20.42
C LEU A 854 27.11 -6.01 -20.54
N ALA A 855 27.65 -5.82 -21.74
CA ALA A 855 29.06 -5.48 -21.95
C ALA A 855 29.47 -4.09 -21.41
N CYS A 856 28.54 -3.12 -21.37
CA CYS A 856 28.75 -1.82 -20.72
C CYS A 856 28.78 -1.96 -19.19
N SER A 857 27.85 -2.75 -18.62
CA SER A 857 27.86 -3.13 -17.20
C SER A 857 29.17 -3.84 -16.80
N ARG A 858 29.72 -4.70 -17.69
CA ARG A 858 31.02 -5.37 -17.49
C ARG A 858 32.22 -4.43 -17.38
N LYS A 859 32.18 -3.24 -17.98
CA LYS A 859 33.35 -2.36 -18.13
C LYS A 859 33.32 -1.10 -17.27
N ASN A 860 32.15 -0.60 -16.86
CA ASN A 860 32.01 0.61 -16.05
C ASN A 860 30.84 0.50 -15.05
N GLY A 861 31.10 -0.09 -13.88
CA GLY A 861 30.10 -0.23 -12.80
C GLY A 861 29.56 1.10 -12.23
N ASP A 862 30.29 2.20 -12.42
CA ASP A 862 29.97 3.52 -11.85
C ASP A 862 29.40 4.55 -12.85
N ALA A 863 29.49 4.30 -14.16
CA ALA A 863 29.17 5.31 -15.20
C ALA A 863 28.02 4.93 -16.15
N CYS A 864 27.20 3.93 -15.83
CA CYS A 864 26.06 3.57 -16.68
C CYS A 864 24.99 4.69 -16.64
N THR A 865 25.03 5.58 -17.63
CA THR A 865 24.07 6.67 -17.85
C THR A 865 22.63 6.16 -18.06
N ALA A 866 22.44 4.87 -18.35
CA ALA A 866 21.10 4.27 -18.42
C ALA A 866 20.41 4.20 -17.05
N CYS A 867 21.14 4.25 -15.92
CA CYS A 867 20.56 4.27 -14.58
C CYS A 867 20.30 5.67 -14.03
N SER A 868 20.72 6.73 -14.74
CA SER A 868 20.53 8.13 -14.36
C SER A 868 19.47 8.77 -15.26
N SER A 869 18.38 9.24 -14.64
CA SER A 869 17.15 9.84 -15.21
C SER A 869 16.29 8.92 -16.06
#